data_AF-A0A3D5FL80-F1
#
_entry.id   AF-A0A3D5FL80-F1
#
_cell.length_a   1.000
_cell.length_b   1.000
_cell.length_c   1.000
_cell.angle_alpha   90.00
_cell.angle_beta   90.00
_cell.angle_gamma   90.00
#
_symmetry.space_group_name_H-M   'P 1'
#
loop_
_entity.id
_entity.type
_entity.pdbx_description
1 polymer ?
#
loop_
_entity_poly.entity_id
_entity_poly.type
_entity_poly.pdbx_seq_one_letter_code
_entity_poly.pdbx_strand_id
1 'polypeptide(L)'
;MPDDYEMVLLHERAINEEYLRILKKWYQGLTDLTTYVAVPQNTMSAGGAPSIQPSARVIGPLIGRVGLDFDDPDLGASFYIGTYYQELSDGTVVVSWAAKVARLLFEGRASAWHNPDPGSLQARRNFEVEQQDLVAYFDELESGVDAATVFSVRREATSIPEPPATVPPRDESPEERPDVDPPPAPRAKSVAPSPPKPQPPAPPLAADGWGDDGRSADDEDGTPRPTDRGAAESEAGEAELDEQGLRNEGLTRRKVTEPKTGYQHSMLSTLQPDQFQLVTFPAANHLAVQGHPGTGKTVVATHRAAWLTHPSGETKLERVALVGPNDAWAHHVRGVLDELGATGVKVVSLEALVAEYADGARHALQLNTERYYQVGWEVARSAARSTRRLRGALTRTRRKNIDLVLDQLVGPTEIHREFVNDAEVSQWLLQASNAATVRREKEYLLLVAVVGQAVDQLGGGDNFKHVIVDEVQDLRGAEWYLLHRLLAQNGRWSLFGDLNQRRANTSYTSWMHIAQALEFEPEDGTEFVPEVLEQGYRSTRQILRYAAALLDRGDRRPKALLEGPEPRVRRVGAKQLVRVVVEEIESMAQRHLEGRLAVITRSPRQFEKGFREQGWSTTHERHVLKKTGMPMLGIFRPAMTRGLEYDGVVVVEPSAFPENLGRRGRLYTALTRANKELVVVHSRALPKELRGRGERVS
;
A
#
# COMPACT_ATOMS: atom_id res chain seq x y z
N MET A 1 -32.24 -12.17 -16.24
CA MET A 1 -30.88 -12.67 -15.90
C MET A 1 -29.87 -11.60 -15.46
N PRO A 2 -30.28 -10.35 -15.12
CA PRO A 2 -29.54 -9.50 -14.17
C PRO A 2 -29.86 -9.77 -12.69
N ASP A 3 -30.94 -10.50 -12.41
CA ASP A 3 -31.53 -10.59 -11.06
C ASP A 3 -30.72 -11.43 -10.06
N ASP A 4 -29.82 -12.33 -10.50
CA ASP A 4 -29.08 -13.22 -9.57
C ASP A 4 -27.83 -12.54 -8.98
N TYR A 5 -27.05 -11.83 -9.80
CA TYR A 5 -25.84 -11.14 -9.33
C TYR A 5 -26.16 -10.06 -8.28
N GLU A 6 -27.15 -9.20 -8.57
CA GLU A 6 -27.56 -8.13 -7.64
C GLU A 6 -28.16 -8.70 -6.36
N MET A 7 -28.94 -9.79 -6.44
CA MET A 7 -29.48 -10.44 -5.25
C MET A 7 -28.40 -11.04 -4.36
N VAL A 8 -27.39 -11.69 -4.97
CA VAL A 8 -26.20 -12.16 -4.23
C VAL A 8 -25.46 -10.97 -3.62
N LEU A 9 -25.14 -9.93 -4.38
CA LEU A 9 -24.43 -8.77 -3.88
C LEU A 9 -25.18 -8.07 -2.73
N LEU A 10 -26.51 -7.97 -2.81
CA LEU A 10 -27.35 -7.44 -1.72
C LEU A 10 -27.26 -8.30 -0.46
N HIS A 11 -27.24 -9.62 -0.59
CA HIS A 11 -27.03 -10.52 0.55
C HIS A 11 -25.64 -10.31 1.17
N GLU A 12 -24.59 -10.27 0.36
CA GLU A 12 -23.22 -10.04 0.81
C GLU A 12 -23.07 -8.68 1.51
N ARG A 13 -23.74 -7.63 1.01
CA ARG A 13 -23.82 -6.32 1.67
C ARG A 13 -24.46 -6.40 3.04
N ALA A 14 -25.56 -7.13 3.19
CA ALA A 14 -26.24 -7.29 4.48
C ALA A 14 -25.35 -7.97 5.53
N ILE A 15 -24.61 -9.03 5.13
CA ILE A 15 -23.62 -9.70 5.99
C ILE A 15 -22.51 -8.72 6.38
N ASN A 16 -21.98 -7.94 5.42
CA ASN A 16 -20.96 -6.93 5.69
C ASN A 16 -21.44 -5.83 6.66
N GLU A 17 -22.65 -5.32 6.49
CA GLU A 17 -23.25 -4.33 7.39
C GLU A 17 -23.39 -4.87 8.82
N GLU A 18 -23.85 -6.11 8.97
CA GLU A 18 -23.92 -6.77 10.27
C GLU A 18 -22.52 -6.94 10.89
N TYR A 19 -21.56 -7.44 10.13
CA TYR A 19 -20.17 -7.63 10.57
C TYR A 19 -19.56 -6.31 11.06
N LEU A 20 -19.66 -5.24 10.26
CA LEU A 20 -19.18 -3.91 10.61
C LEU A 20 -19.89 -3.36 11.86
N ARG A 21 -21.20 -3.57 12.00
CA ARG A 21 -21.97 -3.17 13.18
C ARG A 21 -21.48 -3.88 14.45
N ILE A 22 -21.24 -5.19 14.38
CA ILE A 22 -20.73 -5.98 15.52
C ILE A 22 -19.33 -5.48 15.90
N LEU A 23 -18.43 -5.33 14.93
CA LEU A 23 -17.09 -4.81 15.19
C LEU A 23 -17.12 -3.41 15.79
N LYS A 24 -18.01 -2.53 15.32
CA LYS A 24 -18.13 -1.17 15.84
C LYS A 24 -18.52 -1.15 17.31
N LYS A 25 -19.46 -2.02 17.72
CA LYS A 25 -19.85 -2.17 19.12
C LYS A 25 -18.71 -2.74 19.96
N TRP A 26 -18.08 -3.81 19.50
CA TRP A 26 -16.92 -4.43 20.16
C TRP A 26 -15.79 -3.41 20.39
N TYR A 27 -15.52 -2.60 19.38
CA TYR A 27 -14.48 -1.59 19.41
C TYR A 27 -14.82 -0.43 20.35
N GLN A 28 -16.06 0.07 20.31
CA GLN A 28 -16.54 1.10 21.22
C GLN A 28 -16.38 0.67 22.69
N GLY A 29 -16.72 -0.58 23.01
CA GLY A 29 -16.51 -1.16 24.33
C GLY A 29 -15.03 -1.24 24.76
N LEU A 30 -14.11 -1.47 23.81
CA LEU A 30 -12.66 -1.40 24.08
C LEU A 30 -12.18 0.02 24.37
N THR A 31 -12.71 1.04 23.69
CA THR A 31 -12.39 2.46 23.98
C THR A 31 -12.87 2.90 25.36
N ASP A 32 -14.05 2.44 25.79
CA ASP A 32 -14.58 2.74 27.13
C ASP A 32 -13.73 2.07 28.24
N LEU A 33 -13.21 0.86 27.99
CA LEU A 33 -12.29 0.16 28.89
C LEU A 33 -10.85 0.69 28.83
N THR A 34 -10.38 1.16 27.67
CA THR A 34 -9.02 1.72 27.52
C THR A 34 -8.91 3.16 27.99
N THR A 35 -10.04 3.84 28.26
CA THR A 35 -10.03 5.08 29.04
C THR A 35 -9.53 4.83 30.48
N TYR A 36 -9.58 3.58 30.96
CA TYR A 36 -9.02 3.12 32.23
C TYR A 36 -7.61 2.51 32.14
N VAL A 37 -7.06 2.30 30.95
CA VAL A 37 -5.69 1.79 30.76
C VAL A 37 -4.81 2.93 30.30
N ALA A 38 -4.05 3.45 31.26
CA ALA A 38 -3.12 4.56 31.13
C ALA A 38 -2.42 4.62 29.76
N VAL A 39 -2.49 5.79 29.13
CA VAL A 39 -1.50 6.26 28.16
C VAL A 39 -0.11 5.92 28.70
N PRO A 40 0.73 5.15 27.98
CA PRO A 40 2.11 4.95 28.42
C PRO A 40 2.78 6.31 28.58
N GLN A 41 3.25 6.62 29.79
CA GLN A 41 3.84 7.90 30.19
C GLN A 41 5.18 8.24 29.51
N ASN A 42 5.56 7.58 28.41
CA ASN A 42 6.87 7.75 27.77
C ASN A 42 6.84 8.54 26.45
N THR A 43 5.91 9.49 26.31
CA THR A 43 6.11 10.66 25.44
C THR A 43 7.00 11.67 26.16
N MET A 44 8.31 11.50 26.06
CA MET A 44 9.26 12.56 26.43
C MET A 44 9.12 13.70 25.42
N SER A 45 8.44 14.75 25.86
CA SER A 45 8.02 15.89 25.05
C SER A 45 9.11 16.97 24.95
N ALA A 46 9.13 17.66 23.81
CA ALA A 46 9.66 19.02 23.72
C ALA A 46 8.77 19.84 22.77
N GLY A 47 7.81 20.57 23.36
CA GLY A 47 7.16 21.75 22.76
C GLY A 47 6.24 21.48 21.56
N GLY A 48 4.95 21.31 21.85
CA GLY A 48 3.89 21.17 20.87
C GLY A 48 3.42 19.72 20.77
N ALA A 49 2.43 19.34 21.57
CA ALA A 49 1.76 18.07 21.41
C ALA A 49 1.21 17.99 19.99
N PRO A 50 1.64 17.05 19.12
CA PRO A 50 0.80 16.70 18.01
C PRO A 50 -0.50 16.20 18.62
N SER A 51 -1.59 16.91 18.33
CA SER A 51 -2.94 16.39 18.54
C SER A 51 -3.04 15.13 17.70
N ILE A 52 -2.74 13.98 18.30
CA ILE A 52 -3.22 12.71 17.79
C ILE A 52 -4.69 12.75 18.17
N GLN A 53 -5.52 13.30 17.28
CA GLN A 53 -6.92 12.94 17.31
C GLN A 53 -6.95 11.40 17.22
N PRO A 54 -7.62 10.70 18.15
CA PRO A 54 -7.87 9.28 17.95
C PRO A 54 -8.64 9.20 16.63
N SER A 55 -8.00 8.74 15.56
CA SER A 55 -8.72 8.40 14.34
C SER A 55 -9.77 7.40 14.80
N ALA A 56 -11.04 7.68 14.48
CA ALA A 56 -12.13 6.76 14.70
C ALA A 56 -11.69 5.45 14.01
N ARG A 57 -11.21 4.49 14.82
CA ARG A 57 -10.43 3.35 14.35
C ARG A 57 -11.25 2.62 13.29
N VAL A 58 -10.74 2.62 12.06
CA VAL A 58 -11.45 2.13 10.88
C VAL A 58 -11.60 0.62 11.02
N ILE A 59 -12.81 0.16 10.74
CA ILE A 59 -13.19 -1.24 10.83
C ILE A 59 -13.12 -1.77 9.40
N GLY A 60 -12.24 -2.71 9.12
CA GLY A 60 -12.13 -3.26 7.79
C GLY A 60 -13.33 -4.15 7.45
N PRO A 61 -13.96 -3.97 6.28
CA PRO A 61 -15.09 -4.77 5.79
C PRO A 61 -14.69 -6.22 5.49
N LEU A 62 -15.65 -7.01 5.03
CA LEU A 62 -15.38 -8.35 4.51
C LEU A 62 -14.43 -8.30 3.30
N ILE A 63 -13.50 -9.25 3.24
CA ILE A 63 -12.45 -9.35 2.22
C ILE A 63 -12.86 -10.36 1.15
N GLY A 64 -13.44 -11.48 1.58
CA GLY A 64 -13.89 -12.55 0.70
C GLY A 64 -14.65 -13.64 1.45
N ARG A 65 -15.03 -14.69 0.72
CA ARG A 65 -15.68 -15.89 1.24
C ARG A 65 -15.02 -17.12 0.62
N VAL A 66 -14.87 -18.17 1.39
CA VAL A 66 -14.26 -19.45 1.00
C VAL A 66 -15.33 -20.53 1.04
N GLY A 67 -15.39 -21.36 -0.01
CA GLY A 67 -16.27 -22.51 -0.12
C GLY A 67 -15.49 -23.82 -0.10
N LEU A 68 -15.98 -24.79 0.67
CA LEU A 68 -15.35 -26.09 0.90
C LEU A 68 -16.19 -27.21 0.26
N ASP A 69 -15.56 -28.36 -0.01
CA ASP A 69 -16.23 -29.57 -0.52
C ASP A 69 -16.94 -30.40 0.55
N PHE A 70 -16.87 -29.99 1.81
CA PHE A 70 -17.50 -30.62 2.96
C PHE A 70 -18.01 -29.56 3.93
N ASP A 71 -18.95 -29.94 4.81
CA ASP A 71 -19.46 -29.07 5.88
C ASP A 71 -18.56 -29.22 7.12
N ASP A 72 -17.64 -28.27 7.30
CA ASP A 72 -16.76 -28.25 8.48
C ASP A 72 -17.58 -28.00 9.76
N PRO A 73 -17.34 -28.72 10.87
CA PRO A 73 -18.13 -28.55 12.09
C PRO A 73 -18.09 -27.14 12.69
N ASP A 74 -16.99 -26.41 12.51
CA ASP A 74 -16.76 -25.09 13.09
C ASP A 74 -16.98 -23.96 12.06
N LEU A 75 -16.64 -24.20 10.79
CA LEU A 75 -16.70 -23.19 9.73
C LEU A 75 -17.90 -23.33 8.79
N GLY A 76 -18.54 -24.50 8.78
CA GLY A 76 -19.55 -24.88 7.80
C GLY A 76 -18.98 -25.11 6.39
N ALA A 77 -19.87 -25.34 5.43
CA ALA A 77 -19.54 -25.52 4.01
C ALA A 77 -18.97 -24.26 3.34
N SER A 78 -19.17 -23.08 3.94
CA SER A 78 -18.52 -21.85 3.51
C SER A 78 -18.39 -20.87 4.67
N PHE A 79 -17.33 -20.07 4.67
CA PHE A 79 -17.07 -19.09 5.71
C PHE A 79 -16.51 -17.79 5.12
N TYR A 80 -16.68 -16.70 5.86
CA TYR A 80 -16.21 -15.38 5.45
C TYR A 80 -14.80 -15.11 5.96
N ILE A 81 -14.07 -14.27 5.23
CA ILE A 81 -12.81 -13.68 5.68
C ILE A 81 -13.01 -12.19 5.91
N GLY A 82 -12.67 -11.73 7.09
CA GLY A 82 -12.68 -10.32 7.46
C GLY A 82 -11.41 -9.91 8.21
N THR A 83 -11.38 -8.68 8.70
CA THR A 83 -10.24 -8.16 9.47
C THR A 83 -10.06 -8.96 10.78
N TYR A 84 -11.15 -9.11 11.53
CA TYR A 84 -11.20 -9.81 12.80
C TYR A 84 -12.18 -10.98 12.76
N TYR A 85 -11.92 -11.96 13.63
CA TYR A 85 -12.87 -13.05 13.87
C TYR A 85 -14.16 -12.50 14.47
N GLN A 86 -15.31 -12.94 13.95
CA GLN A 86 -16.62 -12.75 14.57
C GLN A 86 -17.58 -13.88 14.20
N GLU A 87 -18.52 -14.16 15.09
CA GLU A 87 -19.69 -14.99 14.83
C GLU A 87 -20.91 -14.07 14.67
N LEU A 88 -21.64 -14.20 13.57
CA LEU A 88 -22.82 -13.40 13.26
C LEU A 88 -24.07 -13.99 13.93
N SER A 89 -25.17 -13.25 13.93
CA SER A 89 -26.39 -13.64 14.65
C SER A 89 -27.06 -14.93 14.16
N ASP A 90 -26.79 -15.33 12.93
CA ASP A 90 -27.29 -16.56 12.28
C ASP A 90 -26.33 -17.75 12.39
N GLY A 91 -25.23 -17.60 13.14
CA GLY A 91 -24.17 -18.62 13.26
C GLY A 91 -23.14 -18.59 12.13
N THR A 92 -23.24 -17.66 11.18
CA THR A 92 -22.22 -17.46 10.15
C THR A 92 -20.90 -17.04 10.78
N VAL A 93 -19.81 -17.73 10.42
CA VAL A 93 -18.47 -17.43 10.91
C VAL A 93 -17.72 -16.52 9.96
N VAL A 94 -17.17 -15.43 10.51
CA VAL A 94 -16.17 -14.58 9.87
C VAL A 94 -14.82 -14.88 10.49
N VAL A 95 -13.90 -15.41 9.72
CA VAL A 95 -12.52 -15.70 10.13
C VAL A 95 -11.64 -14.48 9.87
N SER A 96 -10.69 -14.22 10.78
CA SER A 96 -9.67 -13.18 10.54
C SER A 96 -8.75 -13.57 9.39
N TRP A 97 -8.43 -12.62 8.52
CA TRP A 97 -7.42 -12.76 7.45
C TRP A 97 -6.04 -13.20 7.98
N ALA A 98 -5.77 -12.97 9.27
CA ALA A 98 -4.53 -13.36 9.93
C ALA A 98 -4.50 -14.82 10.44
N ALA A 99 -5.64 -15.52 10.36
CA ALA A 99 -5.74 -16.91 10.80
C ALA A 99 -5.10 -17.86 9.78
N LYS A 100 -4.63 -19.03 10.24
CA LYS A 100 -4.03 -20.05 9.36
C LYS A 100 -4.98 -20.48 8.25
N VAL A 101 -6.26 -20.68 8.54
CA VAL A 101 -7.26 -21.13 7.56
C VAL A 101 -7.58 -20.05 6.51
N ALA A 102 -7.35 -18.77 6.80
CA ALA A 102 -7.56 -17.69 5.83
C ALA A 102 -6.58 -17.75 4.64
N ARG A 103 -5.51 -18.53 4.75
CA ARG A 103 -4.59 -18.82 3.64
C ARG A 103 -5.31 -19.44 2.44
N LEU A 104 -6.40 -20.19 2.66
CA LEU A 104 -7.24 -20.76 1.59
C LEU A 104 -7.78 -19.69 0.64
N LEU A 105 -7.98 -18.46 1.13
CA LEU A 105 -8.39 -17.34 0.29
C LEU A 105 -7.24 -16.81 -0.56
N PHE A 106 -6.00 -16.81 -0.08
CA PHE A 106 -4.86 -16.07 -0.67
C PHE A 106 -3.84 -16.92 -1.44
N GLU A 107 -3.67 -18.19 -1.08
CA GLU A 107 -2.69 -19.08 -1.73
C GLU A 107 -3.19 -19.61 -3.08
N GLY A 108 -2.30 -20.02 -3.99
CA GLY A 108 -2.69 -20.62 -5.27
C GLY A 108 -3.23 -22.06 -5.13
N ARG A 109 -3.77 -22.63 -6.21
CA ARG A 109 -4.29 -24.03 -6.24
C ARG A 109 -3.23 -25.09 -5.85
N ALA A 110 -1.95 -24.80 -6.07
CA ALA A 110 -0.83 -25.72 -5.81
C ALA A 110 -0.22 -25.60 -4.40
N SER A 111 -0.92 -25.06 -3.41
CA SER A 111 -0.31 -24.82 -2.09
C SER A 111 -0.08 -26.12 -1.31
N ALA A 112 1.18 -26.38 -0.96
CA ALA A 112 1.65 -27.64 -0.36
C ALA A 112 1.31 -27.78 1.15
N TRP A 113 0.31 -27.05 1.66
CA TRP A 113 -0.13 -27.12 3.07
C TRP A 113 -1.35 -28.04 3.26
N HIS A 114 -1.31 -29.21 2.61
CA HIS A 114 -2.24 -30.30 2.90
C HIS A 114 -1.65 -31.21 3.99
N ASN A 115 -1.84 -30.88 5.28
CA ASN A 115 -1.95 -31.90 6.35
C ASN A 115 -2.39 -31.32 7.73
N PRO A 116 -3.47 -31.82 8.38
CA PRO A 116 -4.49 -32.70 7.82
C PRO A 116 -5.44 -31.89 6.94
N ASP A 117 -5.87 -32.53 5.86
CA ASP A 117 -6.65 -32.01 4.75
C ASP A 117 -7.83 -31.13 5.20
N PRO A 118 -7.80 -29.79 5.00
CA PRO A 118 -8.92 -28.91 5.33
C PRO A 118 -10.07 -28.99 4.29
N GLY A 119 -10.27 -30.16 3.67
CA GLY A 119 -11.09 -30.39 2.48
C GLY A 119 -10.55 -29.71 1.21
N SER A 120 -11.01 -30.16 0.05
CA SER A 120 -10.64 -29.52 -1.21
C SER A 120 -11.44 -28.22 -1.38
N LEU A 121 -10.72 -27.09 -1.35
CA LEU A 121 -11.25 -25.77 -1.70
C LEU A 121 -12.04 -25.85 -3.01
N GLN A 122 -13.33 -25.46 -2.99
CA GLN A 122 -14.17 -25.49 -4.19
C GLN A 122 -14.31 -24.12 -4.86
N ALA A 123 -14.37 -23.06 -4.05
CA ALA A 123 -14.67 -21.72 -4.53
C ALA A 123 -14.07 -20.63 -3.65
N ARG A 124 -13.76 -19.50 -4.27
CA ARG A 124 -13.43 -18.24 -3.60
C ARG A 124 -14.29 -17.14 -4.15
N ARG A 125 -14.88 -16.33 -3.28
CA ARG A 125 -15.51 -15.07 -3.63
C ARG A 125 -14.66 -13.94 -3.07
N ASN A 126 -14.28 -13.00 -3.92
CA ASN A 126 -13.52 -11.82 -3.53
C ASN A 126 -14.39 -10.59 -3.60
N PHE A 127 -14.30 -9.71 -2.60
CA PHE A 127 -15.09 -8.49 -2.58
C PHE A 127 -14.31 -7.27 -3.05
N GLU A 128 -14.99 -6.46 -3.86
CA GLU A 128 -14.61 -5.09 -4.13
C GLU A 128 -15.29 -4.17 -3.13
N VAL A 129 -14.50 -3.31 -2.50
CA VAL A 129 -14.99 -2.42 -1.44
C VAL A 129 -14.72 -0.97 -1.82
N GLU A 130 -15.73 -0.13 -1.67
CA GLU A 130 -15.61 1.33 -1.67
C GLU A 130 -16.22 1.89 -0.37
N GLN A 131 -15.46 2.68 0.38
CA GLN A 131 -15.95 3.32 1.63
C GLN A 131 -16.61 2.36 2.64
N GLN A 132 -16.07 1.14 2.77
CA GLN A 132 -16.59 0.03 3.59
C GLN A 132 -17.81 -0.73 3.03
N ASP A 133 -18.39 -0.27 1.92
CA ASP A 133 -19.50 -0.94 1.24
C ASP A 133 -18.97 -1.91 0.18
N LEU A 134 -19.61 -3.07 0.08
CA LEU A 134 -19.30 -4.03 -0.98
C LEU A 134 -19.94 -3.54 -2.28
N VAL A 135 -19.13 -3.20 -3.28
CA VAL A 135 -19.64 -2.67 -4.57
C VAL A 135 -19.68 -3.72 -5.67
N ALA A 136 -18.89 -4.79 -5.55
CA ALA A 136 -18.89 -5.91 -6.47
C ALA A 136 -18.28 -7.16 -5.81
N TYR A 137 -18.47 -8.32 -6.44
CA TYR A 137 -17.77 -9.55 -6.08
C TYR A 137 -17.24 -10.29 -7.32
N PHE A 138 -16.22 -11.12 -7.10
CA PHE A 138 -15.53 -11.89 -8.13
C PHE A 138 -15.29 -13.31 -7.66
N ASP A 139 -15.86 -14.28 -8.38
CA ASP A 139 -15.77 -15.70 -8.03
C ASP A 139 -14.65 -16.40 -8.81
N GLU A 140 -13.89 -17.25 -8.11
CA GLU A 140 -12.94 -18.23 -8.66
C GLU A 140 -13.45 -19.62 -8.26
N LEU A 141 -13.80 -20.45 -9.24
CA LEU A 141 -14.43 -21.76 -9.02
C LEU A 141 -13.53 -22.88 -9.54
N GLU A 142 -13.50 -24.01 -8.85
CA GLU A 142 -12.97 -25.26 -9.41
C GLU A 142 -13.83 -25.75 -10.59
N SER A 143 -13.21 -26.53 -11.49
CA SER A 143 -13.90 -27.02 -12.68
C SER A 143 -15.13 -27.85 -12.30
N GLY A 144 -16.28 -27.54 -12.89
CA GLY A 144 -17.55 -28.22 -12.62
C GLY A 144 -18.26 -27.81 -11.32
N VAL A 145 -17.75 -26.81 -10.60
CA VAL A 145 -18.38 -26.26 -9.39
C VAL A 145 -19.33 -25.11 -9.74
N ASP A 146 -20.53 -25.13 -9.18
CA ASP A 146 -21.51 -24.04 -9.25
C ASP A 146 -21.48 -23.16 -7.99
N ALA A 147 -21.27 -21.86 -8.16
CA ALA A 147 -21.20 -20.89 -7.08
C ALA A 147 -22.49 -20.84 -6.23
N ALA A 148 -23.66 -21.00 -6.86
CA ALA A 148 -24.94 -20.95 -6.14
C ALA A 148 -25.11 -22.13 -5.18
N THR A 149 -24.52 -23.28 -5.52
CA THR A 149 -24.50 -24.47 -4.66
C THR A 149 -23.53 -24.30 -3.50
N VAL A 150 -22.29 -23.87 -3.78
CA VAL A 150 -21.23 -23.77 -2.76
C VAL A 150 -21.46 -22.65 -1.76
N PHE A 151 -21.89 -21.49 -2.24
CA PHE A 151 -22.19 -20.33 -1.40
C PHE A 151 -23.66 -20.27 -0.97
N SER A 152 -24.40 -21.36 -1.11
CA SER A 152 -25.80 -21.43 -0.75
C SER A 152 -26.01 -20.95 0.69
N VAL A 153 -27.02 -20.10 0.86
CA VAL A 153 -27.46 -19.64 2.18
C VAL A 153 -28.04 -20.86 2.89
N ARG A 154 -27.58 -21.18 4.12
CA ARG A 154 -28.25 -22.19 4.97
C ARG A 154 -29.71 -21.78 5.16
N ARG A 155 -30.61 -22.24 4.30
CA ARG A 155 -32.06 -22.22 4.53
C ARG A 155 -32.41 -23.39 5.44
N GLU A 156 -31.89 -23.39 6.65
CA GLU A 156 -32.44 -24.19 7.74
C GLU A 156 -32.89 -23.25 8.86
N ALA A 157 -33.89 -22.42 8.53
CA ALA A 157 -34.94 -22.26 9.52
C ALA A 157 -35.59 -23.64 9.63
N THR A 158 -35.16 -24.42 10.61
CA THR A 158 -35.87 -25.61 11.05
C THR A 158 -37.32 -25.19 11.25
N SER A 159 -38.19 -25.61 10.34
CA SER A 159 -39.62 -25.49 10.57
C SER A 159 -39.89 -26.26 11.84
N ILE A 160 -40.14 -25.54 12.94
CA ILE A 160 -40.70 -26.14 14.14
C ILE A 160 -41.97 -26.85 13.67
N PRO A 161 -42.07 -28.20 13.78
CA PRO A 161 -43.29 -28.89 13.40
C PRO A 161 -44.43 -28.31 14.23
N GLU A 162 -45.54 -27.94 13.58
CA GLU A 162 -46.73 -27.53 14.31
C GLU A 162 -47.06 -28.62 15.35
N PRO A 163 -47.32 -28.22 16.61
CA PRO A 163 -47.66 -29.19 17.64
C PRO A 163 -48.91 -29.98 17.20
N PRO A 164 -48.98 -31.30 17.49
CA PRO A 164 -50.08 -32.12 17.01
C PRO A 164 -51.41 -31.54 17.50
N ALA A 165 -52.38 -31.46 16.60
CA ALA A 165 -53.71 -30.95 16.86
C ALA A 165 -54.28 -31.56 18.15
N THR A 166 -54.57 -30.69 19.12
CA THR A 166 -55.22 -31.05 20.37
C THR A 166 -56.58 -31.68 20.08
N VAL A 167 -56.75 -32.91 20.56
CA VAL A 167 -58.02 -33.65 20.62
C VAL A 167 -59.10 -32.77 21.25
N PRO A 168 -60.32 -32.70 20.67
CA PRO A 168 -61.39 -31.89 21.26
C PRO A 168 -61.84 -32.48 22.61
N PRO A 169 -62.15 -31.63 23.62
CA PRO A 169 -62.59 -32.11 24.92
C PRO A 169 -64.04 -32.63 24.86
N ARG A 170 -64.31 -33.64 25.69
CA ARG A 170 -65.63 -34.22 25.93
C ARG A 170 -66.52 -33.23 26.69
N ASP A 171 -67.80 -33.19 26.30
CA ASP A 171 -68.91 -32.53 26.98
C ASP A 171 -69.10 -33.10 28.40
N GLU A 172 -68.96 -32.25 29.41
CA GLU A 172 -69.61 -32.43 30.72
C GLU A 172 -70.12 -31.06 31.21
N SER A 173 -71.45 -30.97 31.39
CA SER A 173 -72.18 -29.83 31.93
C SER A 173 -72.25 -29.89 33.48
N PRO A 174 -72.82 -28.89 34.19
CA PRO A 174 -72.05 -27.99 35.06
C PRO A 174 -72.49 -28.01 36.54
N GLU A 175 -71.61 -27.74 37.51
CA GLU A 175 -72.02 -27.36 38.87
C GLU A 175 -71.07 -26.34 39.55
N GLU A 176 -71.70 -25.22 39.93
CA GLU A 176 -71.52 -24.26 41.05
C GLU A 176 -70.17 -23.63 41.47
N ARG A 177 -70.21 -22.29 41.59
CA ARG A 177 -69.19 -21.37 42.15
C ARG A 177 -69.26 -21.28 43.69
N PRO A 178 -68.30 -20.65 44.41
CA PRO A 178 -68.34 -19.18 44.58
C PRO A 178 -66.97 -18.45 44.63
N ASP A 179 -67.08 -17.13 44.42
CA ASP A 179 -66.07 -16.08 44.22
C ASP A 179 -65.25 -15.67 45.46
N VAL A 180 -64.03 -15.14 45.29
CA VAL A 180 -63.50 -13.92 45.97
C VAL A 180 -62.38 -13.23 45.13
N ASP A 181 -62.57 -11.95 44.78
CA ASP A 181 -61.64 -11.02 44.07
C ASP A 181 -60.49 -10.48 44.95
N PRO A 182 -59.38 -9.97 44.36
CA PRO A 182 -58.98 -8.57 44.65
C PRO A 182 -58.35 -7.82 43.40
N PRO A 183 -57.86 -6.56 43.49
CA PRO A 183 -58.46 -5.37 42.84
C PRO A 183 -57.54 -4.74 41.74
N PRO A 184 -57.90 -3.60 41.11
CA PRO A 184 -57.62 -3.34 39.70
C PRO A 184 -56.41 -2.42 39.41
N ALA A 185 -55.91 -2.49 38.17
CA ALA A 185 -54.99 -1.53 37.56
C ALA A 185 -55.63 -0.80 36.35
N PRO A 186 -55.21 0.44 36.02
CA PRO A 186 -56.01 1.38 35.24
C PRO A 186 -55.90 1.26 33.71
N ARG A 187 -56.94 1.77 33.06
CA ARG A 187 -57.29 1.68 31.63
C ARG A 187 -56.43 2.52 30.68
N ALA A 188 -56.18 1.98 29.48
CA ALA A 188 -55.93 2.75 28.25
C ALA A 188 -57.04 2.45 27.21
N LYS A 189 -57.46 3.50 26.49
CA LYS A 189 -58.68 3.57 25.68
C LYS A 189 -58.46 3.12 24.23
N SER A 190 -59.47 2.42 23.70
CA SER A 190 -59.69 2.04 22.29
C SER A 190 -60.22 3.19 21.43
N VAL A 191 -59.84 3.23 20.13
CA VAL A 191 -60.68 3.78 19.05
C VAL A 191 -60.51 2.94 17.77
N ALA A 192 -61.62 2.75 17.06
CA ALA A 192 -61.94 1.82 15.97
C ALA A 192 -61.57 2.33 14.54
N PRO A 193 -61.77 1.53 13.46
CA PRO A 193 -61.18 1.74 12.12
C PRO A 193 -62.09 2.48 11.12
N SER A 194 -61.55 2.83 9.94
CA SER A 194 -62.27 3.46 8.81
C SER A 194 -61.83 2.90 7.43
N PRO A 195 -62.67 3.00 6.37
CA PRO A 195 -62.67 2.11 5.18
C PRO A 195 -61.94 2.68 3.92
N PRO A 196 -61.80 1.92 2.80
CA PRO A 196 -60.85 2.22 1.72
C PRO A 196 -61.45 2.98 0.52
N LYS A 197 -60.59 3.59 -0.32
CA LYS A 197 -60.93 4.27 -1.59
C LYS A 197 -59.73 4.27 -2.59
N PRO A 198 -59.93 4.55 -3.92
CA PRO A 198 -59.50 3.70 -5.04
C PRO A 198 -58.48 4.33 -6.04
N GLN A 199 -58.00 3.50 -6.99
CA GLN A 199 -57.03 3.80 -8.07
C GLN A 199 -57.59 4.57 -9.29
N PRO A 200 -56.76 5.33 -10.04
CA PRO A 200 -57.11 5.94 -11.34
C PRO A 200 -56.48 5.24 -12.59
N PRO A 201 -56.96 5.56 -13.82
CA PRO A 201 -56.89 4.69 -15.01
C PRO A 201 -55.88 5.12 -16.12
N ALA A 202 -55.71 4.24 -17.12
CA ALA A 202 -54.84 4.40 -18.30
C ALA A 202 -55.55 5.04 -19.54
N PRO A 203 -54.80 5.62 -20.51
CA PRO A 203 -55.34 6.05 -21.81
C PRO A 203 -54.83 5.21 -23.03
N PRO A 204 -55.42 5.40 -24.24
CA PRO A 204 -55.81 4.29 -25.13
C PRO A 204 -55.05 4.16 -26.46
N LEU A 205 -55.30 3.03 -27.14
CA LEU A 205 -54.99 2.71 -28.53
C LEU A 205 -56.07 3.23 -29.51
N ALA A 206 -55.66 3.58 -30.73
CA ALA A 206 -56.51 3.59 -31.92
C ALA A 206 -55.67 3.38 -33.19
N ALA A 207 -56.31 2.80 -34.19
CA ALA A 207 -55.73 2.09 -35.32
C ALA A 207 -55.91 2.81 -36.67
N ASP A 208 -55.46 2.11 -37.72
CA ASP A 208 -55.90 2.13 -39.11
C ASP A 208 -55.14 3.00 -40.13
N GLY A 209 -54.50 2.31 -41.09
CA GLY A 209 -55.02 2.40 -42.46
C GLY A 209 -54.04 2.58 -43.63
N TRP A 210 -54.07 1.60 -44.57
CA TRP A 210 -53.91 1.69 -46.05
C TRP A 210 -52.57 2.26 -46.59
N GLY A 211 -51.88 1.72 -47.59
CA GLY A 211 -52.19 0.75 -48.63
C GLY A 211 -51.03 0.72 -49.65
N ASP A 212 -51.16 -0.23 -50.56
CA ASP A 212 -50.29 -0.74 -51.63
C ASP A 212 -49.66 0.27 -52.62
N ASP A 213 -48.53 -0.11 -53.23
CA ASP A 213 -48.23 -0.07 -54.68
C ASP A 213 -46.74 0.10 -55.02
N GLY A 214 -46.10 -1.01 -55.43
CA GLY A 214 -45.57 -1.16 -56.80
C GLY A 214 -44.21 -0.56 -57.25
N ARG A 215 -43.31 -1.50 -57.61
CA ARG A 215 -42.35 -1.53 -58.77
C ARG A 215 -40.95 -0.91 -58.57
N SER A 216 -39.90 -1.75 -58.58
CA SER A 216 -38.94 -1.99 -59.70
C SER A 216 -37.80 -0.94 -59.71
N ALA A 217 -36.52 -1.21 -59.92
CA ALA A 217 -35.68 -2.39 -60.14
C ALA A 217 -34.20 -1.93 -59.98
N ASP A 218 -33.29 -2.89 -59.86
CA ASP A 218 -31.88 -2.88 -60.30
C ASP A 218 -30.79 -2.07 -59.55
N ASP A 219 -29.85 -2.89 -59.04
CA ASP A 219 -28.39 -2.86 -59.18
C ASP A 219 -27.48 -1.87 -58.40
N GLU A 220 -26.75 -2.53 -57.49
CA GLU A 220 -25.29 -2.55 -57.30
C GLU A 220 -24.49 -1.37 -56.69
N ASP A 221 -23.70 -1.78 -55.70
CA ASP A 221 -22.38 -1.33 -55.28
C ASP A 221 -22.20 -0.02 -54.47
N GLY A 222 -22.16 -0.22 -53.14
CA GLY A 222 -20.86 -0.40 -52.47
C GLY A 222 -20.11 0.86 -52.05
N THR A 223 -20.31 1.32 -50.80
CA THR A 223 -19.22 1.64 -49.83
C THR A 223 -19.81 2.03 -48.45
N PRO A 224 -19.06 1.85 -47.35
CA PRO A 224 -19.60 1.53 -46.03
C PRO A 224 -19.68 2.73 -45.07
N ARG A 225 -20.61 2.65 -44.10
CA ARG A 225 -20.66 3.42 -42.83
C ARG A 225 -21.86 2.94 -41.98
N PRO A 226 -21.97 3.28 -40.68
CA PRO A 226 -21.24 2.78 -39.53
C PRO A 226 -22.23 2.20 -38.48
N THR A 227 -22.10 0.96 -38.02
CA THR A 227 -23.01 0.44 -36.98
C THR A 227 -22.39 0.51 -35.60
N ASP A 228 -22.89 1.52 -34.89
CA ASP A 228 -23.63 1.40 -33.64
C ASP A 228 -22.96 0.82 -32.39
N ARG A 229 -23.12 1.61 -31.31
CA ARG A 229 -22.79 1.27 -29.93
C ARG A 229 -23.81 0.24 -29.44
N GLY A 230 -23.42 -1.03 -29.43
CA GLY A 230 -24.18 -2.13 -28.84
C GLY A 230 -23.65 -2.51 -27.46
N ALA A 231 -24.59 -2.69 -26.54
CA ALA A 231 -24.55 -3.24 -25.19
C ALA A 231 -23.36 -4.14 -24.82
N ALA A 232 -22.80 -3.89 -23.63
CA ALA A 232 -21.94 -4.82 -22.91
C ALA A 232 -22.80 -5.98 -22.38
N GLU A 233 -22.75 -7.12 -23.08
CA GLU A 233 -23.24 -8.39 -22.58
C GLU A 233 -22.16 -9.08 -21.74
N SER A 234 -22.61 -9.63 -20.62
CA SER A 234 -21.85 -10.37 -19.62
C SER A 234 -21.41 -11.73 -20.17
N GLU A 235 -20.12 -11.89 -20.47
CA GLU A 235 -19.49 -13.19 -20.60
C GLU A 235 -18.71 -13.50 -19.32
N ALA A 236 -19.28 -14.37 -18.48
CA ALA A 236 -18.54 -15.11 -17.47
C ALA A 236 -17.66 -16.12 -18.22
N GLY A 237 -16.46 -15.69 -18.60
CA GLY A 237 -15.47 -16.55 -19.24
C GLY A 237 -14.82 -17.47 -18.21
N GLU A 238 -15.02 -18.78 -18.36
CA GLU A 238 -14.17 -19.81 -17.76
C GLU A 238 -12.74 -19.63 -18.29
N ALA A 239 -11.88 -18.99 -17.48
CA ALA A 239 -10.46 -18.85 -17.78
C ALA A 239 -9.68 -20.05 -17.25
N GLU A 240 -9.39 -21.03 -18.11
CA GLU A 240 -8.29 -21.97 -17.89
C GLU A 240 -6.97 -21.26 -18.23
N LEU A 241 -6.17 -20.93 -17.21
CA LEU A 241 -4.80 -20.42 -17.36
C LEU A 241 -3.87 -21.08 -16.32
N ASP A 242 -2.72 -21.56 -16.81
CA ASP A 242 -1.46 -22.03 -16.17
C ASP A 242 -1.45 -22.28 -14.65
N GLU A 243 -0.79 -23.36 -14.21
CA GLU A 243 -0.65 -23.85 -12.82
C GLU A 243 -0.06 -22.83 -11.78
N GLN A 244 0.22 -21.57 -12.17
CA GLN A 244 0.56 -20.43 -11.31
C GLN A 244 -0.18 -19.14 -11.70
N GLY A 245 -1.45 -19.24 -12.08
CA GLY A 245 -2.29 -18.12 -12.53
C GLY A 245 -2.43 -16.97 -11.51
N LEU A 246 -2.72 -15.77 -12.04
CA LEU A 246 -3.03 -14.58 -11.23
C LEU A 246 -4.31 -14.83 -10.42
N ARG A 247 -4.22 -14.69 -9.11
CA ARG A 247 -5.38 -14.79 -8.24
C ARG A 247 -6.31 -13.60 -8.49
N ASN A 248 -7.60 -13.87 -8.59
CA ASN A 248 -8.63 -12.84 -8.74
C ASN A 248 -8.31 -11.85 -9.86
N GLU A 249 -8.07 -12.37 -11.07
CA GLU A 249 -7.59 -11.56 -12.20
C GLU A 249 -8.53 -10.40 -12.52
N GLY A 250 -9.85 -10.62 -12.48
CA GLY A 250 -10.87 -9.60 -12.72
C GLY A 250 -10.74 -8.38 -11.80
N LEU A 251 -10.80 -8.60 -10.47
CA LEU A 251 -10.65 -7.50 -9.50
C LEU A 251 -9.26 -6.86 -9.60
N THR A 252 -8.22 -7.68 -9.75
CA THR A 252 -6.83 -7.20 -9.79
C THR A 252 -6.62 -6.28 -10.99
N ARG A 253 -7.06 -6.68 -12.20
CA ARG A 253 -6.97 -5.81 -13.39
C ARG A 253 -7.80 -4.54 -13.24
N ARG A 254 -9.01 -4.64 -12.69
CA ARG A 254 -9.87 -3.47 -12.43
C ARG A 254 -9.16 -2.47 -11.51
N LYS A 255 -8.73 -2.88 -10.32
CA LYS A 255 -8.06 -2.02 -9.33
C LYS A 255 -6.74 -1.43 -9.81
N VAL A 256 -5.99 -2.20 -10.58
CA VAL A 256 -4.71 -1.74 -11.12
C VAL A 256 -4.90 -0.60 -12.13
N THR A 257 -5.92 -0.69 -12.99
CA THR A 257 -6.18 0.27 -14.07
C THR A 257 -6.82 1.58 -13.62
N GLU A 258 -7.41 1.61 -12.42
CA GLU A 258 -8.01 2.80 -11.80
C GLU A 258 -7.04 4.00 -11.80
N PRO A 259 -7.54 5.22 -12.12
CA PRO A 259 -6.77 6.46 -12.05
C PRO A 259 -6.14 6.67 -10.66
N LYS A 260 -4.93 7.22 -10.62
CA LYS A 260 -4.23 7.46 -9.35
C LYS A 260 -4.67 8.80 -8.74
N THR A 261 -5.75 8.75 -7.96
CA THR A 261 -6.36 9.92 -7.30
C THR A 261 -5.67 10.35 -5.99
N GLY A 262 -4.64 9.62 -5.54
CA GLY A 262 -3.72 10.02 -4.46
C GLY A 262 -3.92 9.31 -3.11
N TYR A 263 -5.04 8.64 -2.90
CA TYR A 263 -5.28 7.75 -1.76
C TYR A 263 -5.47 6.32 -2.29
N GLN A 264 -4.64 5.37 -1.87
CA GLN A 264 -4.87 3.95 -2.16
C GLN A 264 -5.47 3.29 -0.91
N HIS A 265 -6.62 2.65 -1.08
CA HIS A 265 -7.22 1.78 -0.05
C HIS A 265 -6.38 0.51 0.15
N SER A 266 -6.63 -0.19 1.25
CA SER A 266 -6.09 -1.52 1.52
C SER A 266 -6.29 -2.44 0.31
N MET A 267 -5.21 -3.11 -0.10
CA MET A 267 -5.18 -4.01 -1.26
C MET A 267 -5.33 -5.48 -0.86
N LEU A 268 -5.83 -5.76 0.36
CA LEU A 268 -5.96 -7.12 0.89
C LEU A 268 -6.66 -8.07 -0.10
N SER A 269 -7.84 -7.71 -0.62
CA SER A 269 -8.61 -8.58 -1.53
C SER A 269 -7.91 -8.85 -2.86
N THR A 270 -6.93 -8.03 -3.24
CA THR A 270 -6.10 -8.16 -4.45
C THR A 270 -4.70 -8.71 -4.20
N LEU A 271 -4.35 -9.04 -2.96
CA LEU A 271 -3.04 -9.64 -2.66
C LEU A 271 -2.88 -10.95 -3.45
N GLN A 272 -1.71 -11.06 -4.06
CA GLN A 272 -1.33 -12.21 -4.87
C GLN A 272 -0.61 -13.27 -4.01
N PRO A 273 -0.60 -14.55 -4.41
CA PRO A 273 -0.04 -15.62 -3.59
C PRO A 273 1.42 -15.38 -3.17
N ASP A 274 2.27 -14.93 -4.09
CA ASP A 274 3.68 -14.59 -3.84
C ASP A 274 3.82 -13.45 -2.82
N GLN A 275 3.00 -12.41 -2.95
CA GLN A 275 2.95 -11.29 -2.01
C GLN A 275 2.49 -11.74 -0.62
N PHE A 276 1.45 -12.58 -0.55
CA PHE A 276 0.91 -13.07 0.71
C PHE A 276 1.89 -14.01 1.45
N GLN A 277 2.66 -14.83 0.71
CA GLN A 277 3.76 -15.62 1.29
C GLN A 277 4.80 -14.70 1.96
N LEU A 278 5.15 -13.57 1.35
CA LEU A 278 6.07 -12.60 1.95
C LEU A 278 5.44 -11.83 3.12
N VAL A 279 4.14 -11.53 3.07
CA VAL A 279 3.40 -10.94 4.19
C VAL A 279 3.48 -11.86 5.41
N THR A 280 3.22 -13.16 5.21
CA THR A 280 3.15 -14.18 6.27
C THR A 280 4.49 -14.86 6.56
N PHE A 281 5.58 -14.41 5.94
CA PHE A 281 6.92 -14.98 6.12
C PHE A 281 7.30 -15.08 7.61
N PRO A 282 7.92 -16.18 8.09
CA PRO A 282 8.15 -16.41 9.51
C PRO A 282 8.80 -15.23 10.24
N ALA A 283 8.21 -14.79 11.35
CA ALA A 283 8.68 -13.66 12.15
C ALA A 283 10.06 -13.89 12.77
N ALA A 284 10.44 -15.16 12.95
CA ALA A 284 11.71 -15.58 13.53
C ALA A 284 12.90 -15.46 12.58
N ASN A 285 12.68 -15.09 11.31
CA ASN A 285 13.72 -15.04 10.28
C ASN A 285 13.91 -13.61 9.76
N HIS A 286 15.12 -13.33 9.26
CA HIS A 286 15.37 -12.13 8.45
C HIS A 286 14.74 -12.30 7.08
N LEU A 287 14.17 -11.22 6.55
CA LEU A 287 13.60 -11.18 5.21
C LEU A 287 14.24 -10.02 4.44
N ALA A 288 14.67 -10.27 3.22
CA ALA A 288 14.95 -9.23 2.23
C ALA A 288 14.17 -9.53 0.96
N VAL A 289 13.59 -8.49 0.37
CA VAL A 289 12.76 -8.60 -0.84
C VAL A 289 13.28 -7.63 -1.90
N GLN A 290 13.78 -8.21 -2.99
CA GLN A 290 14.09 -7.50 -4.23
C GLN A 290 12.85 -7.48 -5.12
N GLY A 291 12.43 -6.31 -5.56
CA GLY A 291 11.30 -6.21 -6.49
C GLY A 291 11.43 -5.03 -7.43
N HIS A 292 11.07 -5.23 -8.68
CA HIS A 292 11.07 -4.18 -9.71
C HIS A 292 10.02 -3.07 -9.41
N PRO A 293 10.03 -1.94 -10.13
CA PRO A 293 9.00 -0.93 -10.00
C PRO A 293 7.60 -1.52 -10.20
N GLY A 294 6.66 -1.18 -9.31
CA GLY A 294 5.26 -1.59 -9.44
C GLY A 294 4.93 -3.01 -8.95
N THR A 295 5.86 -3.76 -8.36
CA THR A 295 5.59 -5.13 -7.86
C THR A 295 4.85 -5.21 -6.53
N GLY A 296 4.53 -4.06 -5.91
CA GLY A 296 3.78 -4.02 -4.65
C GLY A 296 4.62 -4.13 -3.37
N LYS A 297 5.94 -3.92 -3.41
CA LYS A 297 6.82 -3.98 -2.22
C LYS A 297 6.28 -3.24 -0.99
N THR A 298 5.85 -1.99 -1.15
CA THR A 298 5.27 -1.19 -0.06
C THR A 298 3.98 -1.83 0.48
N VAL A 299 3.13 -2.37 -0.40
CA VAL A 299 1.90 -3.09 -0.01
C VAL A 299 2.29 -4.30 0.85
N VAL A 300 3.25 -5.11 0.42
CA VAL A 300 3.74 -6.27 1.19
C VAL A 300 4.33 -5.82 2.54
N ALA A 301 5.17 -4.78 2.57
CA ALA A 301 5.78 -4.27 3.80
C ALA A 301 4.72 -3.78 4.82
N THR A 302 3.70 -3.07 4.35
CA THR A 302 2.59 -2.58 5.18
C THR A 302 1.75 -3.73 5.74
N HIS A 303 1.31 -4.66 4.89
CA HIS A 303 0.50 -5.80 5.32
C HIS A 303 1.30 -6.73 6.23
N ARG A 304 2.60 -6.91 6.00
CA ARG A 304 3.50 -7.64 6.91
C ARG A 304 3.55 -7.00 8.29
N ALA A 305 3.63 -5.67 8.38
CA ALA A 305 3.59 -4.98 9.66
C ALA A 305 2.29 -5.26 10.42
N ALA A 306 1.15 -5.21 9.72
CA ALA A 306 -0.15 -5.54 10.28
C ALA A 306 -0.24 -7.01 10.71
N TRP A 307 0.23 -7.95 9.88
CA TRP A 307 0.27 -9.38 10.18
C TRP A 307 1.07 -9.68 11.44
N LEU A 308 2.29 -9.13 11.55
CA LEU A 308 3.20 -9.39 12.67
C LEU A 308 2.65 -8.90 14.01
N THR A 309 1.75 -7.91 14.02
CA THR A 309 1.13 -7.40 15.25
C THR A 309 -0.31 -7.87 15.45
N HIS A 310 -0.85 -8.66 14.51
CA HIS A 310 -2.24 -9.07 14.53
C HIS A 310 -2.54 -10.03 15.70
N PRO A 311 -3.62 -9.83 16.48
CA PRO A 311 -3.93 -10.68 17.63
C PRO A 311 -4.22 -12.13 17.27
N SER A 312 -4.80 -12.39 16.09
CA SER A 312 -5.09 -13.74 15.59
C SER A 312 -3.89 -14.43 14.91
N GLY A 313 -2.74 -13.75 14.81
CA GLY A 313 -1.54 -14.31 14.20
C GLY A 313 -0.81 -15.28 15.15
N GLU A 314 -0.15 -16.29 14.59
CA GLU A 314 0.55 -17.33 15.37
C GLU A 314 1.66 -16.78 16.27
N THR A 315 2.34 -15.73 15.82
CA THR A 315 3.44 -15.08 16.55
C THR A 315 3.18 -13.58 16.60
N LYS A 316 2.35 -13.16 17.56
CA LYS A 316 2.05 -11.74 17.77
C LYS A 316 3.26 -11.03 18.38
N LEU A 317 3.71 -9.99 17.70
CA LEU A 317 4.67 -9.03 18.23
C LEU A 317 3.93 -7.82 18.82
N GLU A 318 4.38 -7.35 19.99
CA GLU A 318 3.77 -6.19 20.64
C GLU A 318 4.09 -4.87 19.94
N ARG A 319 5.31 -4.76 19.40
CA ARG A 319 5.84 -3.54 18.77
C ARG A 319 6.68 -3.88 17.54
N VAL A 320 6.32 -3.29 16.40
CA VAL A 320 7.05 -3.35 15.13
C VAL A 320 7.32 -1.91 14.65
N ALA A 321 8.53 -1.64 14.16
CA ALA A 321 8.83 -0.38 13.47
C ALA A 321 8.67 -0.58 11.96
N LEU A 322 7.95 0.33 11.30
CA LEU A 322 7.83 0.38 9.84
C LEU A 322 8.42 1.70 9.35
N VAL A 323 9.59 1.60 8.73
CA VAL A 323 10.41 2.74 8.31
C VAL A 323 10.37 2.88 6.81
N GLY A 324 10.19 4.11 6.33
CA GLY A 324 10.15 4.36 4.89
C GLY A 324 10.70 5.71 4.48
N PRO A 325 10.50 6.06 3.20
CA PRO A 325 11.31 7.06 2.52
C PRO A 325 11.07 8.52 2.95
N ASN A 326 9.83 8.89 3.27
CA ASN A 326 9.44 10.28 3.55
C ASN A 326 8.11 10.36 4.32
N ASP A 327 7.74 11.55 4.78
CA ASP A 327 6.53 11.79 5.59
C ASP A 327 5.23 11.50 4.82
N ALA A 328 5.20 11.72 3.50
CA ALA A 328 4.01 11.45 2.68
C ALA A 328 3.71 9.94 2.59
N TRP A 329 4.76 9.13 2.38
CA TRP A 329 4.66 7.68 2.47
C TRP A 329 4.18 7.23 3.86
N ALA A 330 4.73 7.81 4.93
CA ALA A 330 4.37 7.43 6.29
C ALA A 330 2.90 7.74 6.59
N HIS A 331 2.40 8.87 6.11
CA HIS A 331 0.98 9.22 6.21
C HIS A 331 0.09 8.24 5.43
N HIS A 332 0.46 7.92 4.19
CA HIS A 332 -0.28 6.97 3.36
C HIS A 332 -0.37 5.58 3.99
N VAL A 333 0.77 5.03 4.43
CA VAL A 333 0.84 3.69 5.03
C VAL A 333 0.08 3.62 6.35
N ARG A 334 0.05 4.69 7.16
CA ARG A 334 -0.80 4.74 8.36
C ARG A 334 -2.28 4.60 8.03
N GLY A 335 -2.76 5.25 6.97
CA GLY A 335 -4.14 5.09 6.51
C GLY A 335 -4.49 3.63 6.19
N VAL A 336 -3.59 2.93 5.49
CA VAL A 336 -3.75 1.49 5.20
C VAL A 336 -3.74 0.65 6.48
N LEU A 337 -2.81 0.91 7.42
CA LEU A 337 -2.77 0.19 8.70
C LEU A 337 -4.02 0.43 9.55
N ASP A 338 -4.57 1.65 9.53
CA ASP A 338 -5.82 1.99 10.21
C ASP A 338 -6.99 1.20 9.61
N GLU A 339 -7.08 1.08 8.27
CA GLU A 339 -8.08 0.24 7.59
C GLU A 339 -7.96 -1.25 7.95
N LEU A 340 -6.73 -1.73 8.17
CA LEU A 340 -6.43 -3.09 8.64
C LEU A 340 -6.66 -3.29 10.14
N GLY A 341 -7.04 -2.23 10.87
CA GLY A 341 -7.16 -2.25 12.33
C GLY A 341 -5.85 -2.57 13.05
N ALA A 342 -4.69 -2.39 12.40
CA ALA A 342 -3.40 -2.80 12.95
C ALA A 342 -3.01 -1.95 14.16
N THR A 343 -2.61 -2.61 15.25
CA THR A 343 -2.09 -1.95 16.45
C THR A 343 -0.62 -2.35 16.66
N GLY A 344 0.13 -1.61 17.49
CA GLY A 344 1.53 -1.95 17.77
C GLY A 344 2.54 -1.65 16.66
N VAL A 345 2.15 -0.96 15.58
CA VAL A 345 3.07 -0.56 14.50
C VAL A 345 3.48 0.91 14.65
N LYS A 346 4.77 1.19 14.85
CA LYS A 346 5.34 2.54 14.79
C LYS A 346 5.76 2.85 13.35
N VAL A 347 4.96 3.63 12.63
CA VAL A 347 5.31 4.12 11.29
C VAL A 347 6.11 5.42 11.40
N VAL A 348 7.31 5.44 10.83
CA VAL A 348 8.20 6.61 10.84
C VAL A 348 8.91 6.77 9.50
N SER A 349 9.12 8.00 9.04
CA SER A 349 9.99 8.25 7.90
C SER A 349 11.44 8.36 8.35
N LEU A 350 12.39 8.01 7.51
CA LEU A 350 13.80 8.20 7.83
C LEU A 350 14.13 9.68 8.09
N GLU A 351 13.51 10.60 7.34
CA GLU A 351 13.68 12.04 7.54
C GLU A 351 13.20 12.48 8.92
N ALA A 352 12.06 11.97 9.38
CA ALA A 352 11.52 12.25 10.71
C ALA A 352 12.40 11.63 11.81
N LEU A 353 12.89 10.40 11.62
CA LEU A 353 13.78 9.73 12.57
C LEU A 353 15.10 10.49 12.74
N VAL A 354 15.72 10.93 11.64
CA VAL A 354 16.93 11.75 11.68
C VAL A 354 16.65 13.09 12.37
N ALA A 355 15.52 13.72 12.05
CA ALA A 355 15.14 14.98 12.68
C ALA A 355 14.87 14.85 14.18
N GLU A 356 14.22 13.79 14.62
CA GLU A 356 14.00 13.47 16.03
C GLU A 356 15.32 13.45 16.80
N TYR A 357 16.29 12.68 16.30
CA TYR A 357 17.59 12.59 16.96
C TYR A 357 18.41 13.88 16.86
N ALA A 358 18.27 14.64 15.77
CA ALA A 358 18.99 15.88 15.52
C ALA A 358 18.33 17.16 16.10
N ASP A 359 17.53 17.05 17.16
CA ASP A 359 16.83 18.18 17.81
C ASP A 359 15.94 18.99 16.82
N GLY A 360 15.24 18.29 15.93
CA GLY A 360 14.29 18.85 14.96
C GLY A 360 14.88 19.27 13.61
N ALA A 361 16.20 19.16 13.43
CA ALA A 361 16.84 19.52 12.17
C ALA A 361 16.59 18.45 11.08
N ARG A 362 16.05 18.85 9.93
CA ARG A 362 15.64 17.91 8.86
C ARG A 362 16.72 17.60 7.85
N HIS A 363 16.77 16.33 7.45
CA HIS A 363 17.76 15.79 6.50
C HIS A 363 17.18 15.62 5.11
N ALA A 364 17.82 16.24 4.12
CA ALA A 364 17.51 16.00 2.71
C ALA A 364 18.65 15.21 2.08
N LEU A 365 18.32 14.21 1.27
CA LEU A 365 19.32 13.44 0.52
C LEU A 365 20.18 14.35 -0.35
N GLN A 366 21.48 14.44 -0.08
CA GLN A 366 22.41 15.19 -0.92
C GLN A 366 23.20 14.24 -1.82
N LEU A 367 22.47 13.61 -2.75
CA LEU A 367 22.92 12.50 -3.59
C LEU A 367 24.24 12.71 -4.40
N ASN A 368 24.76 13.94 -4.50
CA ASN A 368 25.97 14.25 -5.28
C ASN A 368 27.10 14.91 -4.47
N THR A 369 26.79 15.43 -3.28
CA THR A 369 27.76 16.18 -2.45
C THR A 369 28.28 15.33 -1.31
N GLU A 370 27.45 14.41 -0.80
CA GLU A 370 27.85 13.50 0.26
C GLU A 370 29.03 12.62 -0.15
N ARG A 371 29.98 12.49 0.79
CA ARG A 371 31.12 11.60 0.69
C ARG A 371 30.91 10.38 1.57
N TYR A 372 31.47 9.25 1.18
CA TYR A 372 31.24 7.96 1.84
C TYR A 372 31.62 8.00 3.33
N TYR A 373 32.72 8.69 3.67
CA TYR A 373 33.19 8.84 5.04
C TYR A 373 32.26 9.71 5.90
N GLN A 374 31.52 10.67 5.33
CA GLN A 374 30.61 11.56 6.10
C GLN A 374 29.35 10.84 6.59
N VAL A 375 28.96 9.79 5.88
CA VAL A 375 27.69 9.08 6.07
C VAL A 375 27.89 7.59 6.30
N GLY A 376 29.12 7.18 6.66
CA GLY A 376 29.52 5.80 6.87
C GLY A 376 29.26 5.30 8.29
N TRP A 377 29.36 3.98 8.48
CA TRP A 377 29.23 3.33 9.78
C TRP A 377 30.28 3.78 10.80
N GLU A 378 31.50 4.07 10.34
CA GLU A 378 32.60 4.41 11.25
C GLU A 378 32.32 5.71 12.02
N VAL A 379 31.79 6.75 11.38
CA VAL A 379 31.38 8.00 12.05
C VAL A 379 30.36 7.71 13.16
N ALA A 380 29.38 6.86 12.89
CA ALA A 380 28.35 6.52 13.86
C ALA A 380 28.90 5.66 15.03
N ARG A 381 29.83 4.74 14.74
CA ARG A 381 30.54 3.94 15.75
C ARG A 381 31.43 4.81 16.62
N SER A 382 32.20 5.73 16.05
CA SER A 382 33.00 6.71 16.78
C SER A 382 32.13 7.57 17.67
N ALA A 383 31.00 8.08 17.16
CA ALA A 383 30.05 8.84 17.96
C ALA A 383 29.55 8.04 19.18
N ALA A 384 29.13 6.79 19.00
CA ALA A 384 28.63 5.98 20.11
C ALA A 384 29.72 5.58 21.12
N ARG A 385 30.95 5.27 20.66
CA ARG A 385 32.09 5.00 21.55
C ARG A 385 32.43 6.23 22.40
N SER A 386 32.50 7.41 21.78
CA SER A 386 32.73 8.69 22.46
C SER A 386 31.64 8.99 23.49
N THR A 387 30.37 8.83 23.14
CA THR A 387 29.25 9.03 24.08
C THR A 387 29.34 8.09 25.29
N ARG A 388 29.66 6.81 25.06
CA ARG A 388 29.85 5.83 26.15
C ARG A 388 31.03 6.19 27.06
N ARG A 389 32.16 6.62 26.47
CA ARG A 389 33.34 7.08 27.20
C ARG A 389 33.05 8.32 28.06
N LEU A 390 32.16 9.18 27.58
CA LEU A 390 31.73 10.40 28.25
C LEU A 390 30.55 10.22 29.21
N ARG A 391 30.02 9.00 29.40
CA ARG A 391 28.79 8.75 30.18
C ARG A 391 28.79 9.42 31.56
N GLY A 392 29.94 9.49 32.23
CA GLY A 392 30.08 10.09 33.56
C GLY A 392 30.09 11.63 33.57
N ALA A 393 30.30 12.26 32.42
CA ALA A 393 30.27 13.71 32.24
C ALA A 393 28.92 14.22 31.71
N LEU A 394 28.00 13.32 31.35
CA LEU A 394 26.70 13.70 30.83
C LEU A 394 25.80 14.26 31.93
N THR A 395 25.06 15.29 31.57
CA THR A 395 24.12 16.01 32.43
C THR A 395 22.68 15.58 32.17
N ARG A 396 21.70 16.19 32.86
CA ARG A 396 20.27 15.99 32.55
C ARG A 396 19.82 16.67 31.26
N THR A 397 20.60 17.60 30.71
CA THR A 397 20.20 18.37 29.53
C THR A 397 20.68 17.67 28.25
N ARG A 398 19.76 16.99 27.55
CA ARG A 398 20.03 16.28 26.28
C ARG A 398 20.88 17.11 25.31
N ARG A 399 20.47 18.35 25.04
CA ARG A 399 21.17 19.25 24.11
C ARG A 399 22.63 19.50 24.51
N LYS A 400 22.90 19.76 25.80
CA LYS A 400 24.27 19.97 26.31
C LYS A 400 25.11 18.70 26.18
N ASN A 401 24.51 17.54 26.36
CA ASN A 401 25.20 16.26 26.20
C ASN A 401 25.59 16.01 24.74
N ILE A 402 24.69 16.30 23.81
CA ILE A 402 24.98 16.24 22.37
C ILE A 402 26.11 17.19 22.01
N ASP A 403 26.03 18.45 22.45
CA ASP A 403 27.05 19.46 22.15
C ASP A 403 28.42 19.07 22.73
N LEU A 404 28.45 18.54 23.96
CA LEU A 404 29.67 18.01 24.57
C LEU A 404 30.31 16.91 23.72
N VAL A 405 29.53 15.90 23.32
CA VAL A 405 30.06 14.79 22.50
C VAL A 405 30.54 15.31 21.14
N LEU A 406 29.79 16.22 20.51
CA LEU A 406 30.16 16.83 19.25
C LEU A 406 31.49 17.58 19.37
N ASP A 407 31.65 18.46 20.37
CA ASP A 407 32.90 19.20 20.62
C ASP A 407 34.10 18.25 20.81
N GLN A 408 33.90 17.14 21.50
CA GLN A 408 34.96 16.13 21.66
C GLN A 408 35.30 15.41 20.34
N LEU A 409 34.33 15.19 19.46
CA LEU A 409 34.54 14.54 18.17
C LEU A 409 35.12 15.47 17.10
N VAL A 410 34.78 16.76 17.10
CA VAL A 410 35.20 17.71 16.05
C VAL A 410 36.39 18.58 16.44
N GLY A 411 36.80 18.56 17.70
CA GLY A 411 38.03 19.19 18.17
C GLY A 411 39.22 18.21 18.21
N PRO A 412 40.47 18.71 18.26
CA PRO A 412 41.68 17.89 18.39
C PRO A 412 41.85 17.35 19.83
N THR A 413 40.86 16.62 20.32
CA THR A 413 40.79 16.12 21.70
C THR A 413 41.41 14.73 21.84
N GLU A 414 41.56 14.25 23.08
CA GLU A 414 41.93 12.86 23.35
C GLU A 414 40.89 11.88 22.79
N ILE A 415 39.61 12.17 22.97
CA ILE A 415 38.49 11.34 22.47
C ILE A 415 38.51 11.25 20.93
N HIS A 416 38.79 12.36 20.24
CA HIS A 416 38.95 12.34 18.78
C HIS A 416 40.07 11.38 18.38
N ARG A 417 41.26 11.52 18.99
CA ARG A 417 42.41 10.66 18.69
C ARG A 417 42.20 9.19 19.04
N GLU A 418 41.39 8.91 20.06
CA GLU A 418 41.09 7.54 20.51
C GLU A 418 40.11 6.82 19.58
N PHE A 419 39.07 7.51 19.09
CA PHE A 419 37.95 6.86 18.40
C PHE A 419 37.80 7.22 16.92
N VAL A 420 38.54 8.18 16.39
CA VAL A 420 38.51 8.57 14.96
C VAL A 420 39.82 8.17 14.31
N ASN A 421 39.85 6.95 13.76
CA ASN A 421 41.07 6.37 13.17
C ASN A 421 41.20 6.61 11.67
N ASP A 422 40.09 6.85 10.98
CA ASP A 422 40.07 7.12 9.54
C ASP A 422 40.53 8.56 9.26
N ALA A 423 41.53 8.71 8.38
CA ALA A 423 42.14 10.00 8.09
C ALA A 423 41.19 10.98 7.38
N GLU A 424 40.33 10.49 6.48
CA GLU A 424 39.36 11.35 5.78
C GLU A 424 38.24 11.77 6.72
N VAL A 425 37.76 10.87 7.59
CA VAL A 425 36.81 11.20 8.66
C VAL A 425 37.41 12.23 9.61
N SER A 426 38.63 12.02 10.08
CA SER A 426 39.33 12.93 11.00
C SER A 426 39.45 14.33 10.39
N GLN A 427 39.96 14.42 9.15
CA GLN A 427 40.11 15.69 8.44
C GLN A 427 38.77 16.42 8.30
N TRP A 428 37.69 15.72 7.94
CA TRP A 428 36.37 16.30 7.80
C TRP A 428 35.76 16.76 9.12
N LEU A 429 35.89 15.98 10.19
CA LEU A 429 35.37 16.36 11.51
C LEU A 429 36.09 17.60 12.05
N LEU A 430 37.42 17.67 11.89
CA LEU A 430 38.22 18.80 12.37
C LEU A 430 37.92 20.13 11.65
N GLN A 431 37.34 20.10 10.44
CA GLN A 431 36.91 21.31 9.72
C GLN A 431 35.78 22.06 10.46
N ALA A 432 34.90 21.35 11.17
CA ALA A 432 33.80 21.98 11.89
C ALA A 432 34.30 22.76 13.12
N SER A 433 35.39 22.30 13.75
CA SER A 433 36.05 22.84 14.96
C SER A 433 35.22 22.84 16.26
N ASN A 434 33.89 22.94 16.20
CA ASN A 434 33.00 22.95 17.36
C ASN A 434 31.54 22.56 17.00
N ALA A 435 30.75 22.23 18.02
CA ALA A 435 29.36 21.81 17.89
C ALA A 435 28.44 22.87 17.28
N ALA A 436 28.72 24.16 17.49
CA ALA A 436 27.89 25.23 16.93
C ALA A 436 27.97 25.28 15.40
N THR A 437 29.16 25.03 14.83
CA THR A 437 29.35 24.87 13.38
C THR A 437 28.61 23.63 12.87
N VAL A 438 28.81 22.47 13.53
CA VAL A 438 28.15 21.19 13.17
C VAL A 438 26.63 21.36 13.08
N ARG A 439 26.00 22.04 14.05
CA ARG A 439 24.54 22.23 14.05
C ARG A 439 24.02 23.13 12.93
N ARG A 440 24.83 24.08 12.48
CA ARG A 440 24.45 25.04 11.43
C ARG A 440 24.58 24.42 10.04
N GLU A 441 25.56 23.55 9.85
CA GLU A 441 25.97 23.06 8.55
C GLU A 441 25.32 21.72 8.21
N LYS A 442 24.60 21.71 7.09
CA LYS A 442 23.75 20.57 6.68
C LYS A 442 24.52 19.28 6.44
N GLU A 443 25.81 19.36 6.13
CA GLU A 443 26.65 18.18 5.88
C GLU A 443 26.92 17.36 7.14
N TYR A 444 26.84 17.98 8.33
CA TYR A 444 27.04 17.31 9.61
C TYR A 444 25.73 16.83 10.25
N LEU A 445 24.59 17.04 9.60
CA LEU A 445 23.30 16.74 10.21
C LEU A 445 23.16 15.29 10.65
N LEU A 446 23.66 14.35 9.84
CA LEU A 446 23.64 12.94 10.18
C LEU A 446 24.55 12.62 11.38
N LEU A 447 25.68 13.34 11.53
CA LEU A 447 26.53 13.26 12.73
C LEU A 447 25.76 13.71 13.98
N VAL A 448 25.01 14.82 13.91
CA VAL A 448 24.18 15.29 15.03
C VAL A 448 23.16 14.22 15.41
N ALA A 449 22.50 13.60 14.43
CA ALA A 449 21.52 12.55 14.67
C ALA A 449 22.13 11.31 15.34
N VAL A 450 23.28 10.80 14.86
CA VAL A 450 23.91 9.61 15.47
C VAL A 450 24.41 9.89 16.89
N VAL A 451 24.91 11.10 17.17
CA VAL A 451 25.27 11.51 18.54
C VAL A 451 24.03 11.63 19.41
N GLY A 452 22.96 12.25 18.91
CA GLY A 452 21.68 12.37 19.61
C GLY A 452 21.12 11.01 20.02
N GLN A 453 21.06 10.07 19.07
CA GLN A 453 20.65 8.71 19.36
C GLN A 453 21.55 8.03 20.38
N ALA A 454 22.88 8.16 20.25
CA ALA A 454 23.81 7.55 21.19
C ALA A 454 23.64 8.08 22.62
N VAL A 455 23.31 9.37 22.78
CA VAL A 455 22.99 9.98 24.08
C VAL A 455 21.67 9.41 24.63
N ASP A 456 20.64 9.33 23.81
CA ASP A 456 19.33 8.82 24.22
C ASP A 456 19.39 7.34 24.66
N GLN A 457 20.20 6.53 23.98
CA GLN A 457 20.35 5.11 24.31
C GLN A 457 20.96 4.83 25.67
N LEU A 458 21.71 5.78 26.26
CA LEU A 458 22.21 5.62 27.62
C LEU A 458 21.09 5.62 28.67
N GLY A 459 19.92 6.20 28.34
CA GLY A 459 18.73 6.24 29.19
C GLY A 459 17.80 5.03 29.04
N GLY A 460 18.13 4.04 28.19
CA GLY A 460 17.22 2.96 27.81
C GLY A 460 16.36 3.37 26.61
N GLY A 461 16.70 2.87 25.42
CA GLY A 461 15.99 3.20 24.18
C GLY A 461 14.75 2.35 23.93
N ASP A 462 13.86 2.86 23.09
CA ASP A 462 12.76 2.10 22.49
C ASP A 462 13.35 1.05 21.54
N ASN A 463 13.20 -0.22 21.91
CA ASN A 463 13.66 -1.35 21.12
C ASN A 463 12.48 -2.09 20.48
N PHE A 464 12.60 -2.42 19.20
CA PHE A 464 11.60 -3.16 18.43
C PHE A 464 12.09 -4.59 18.20
N LYS A 465 11.22 -5.57 18.42
CA LYS A 465 11.51 -6.98 18.10
C LYS A 465 11.58 -7.20 16.59
N HIS A 466 10.95 -6.32 15.80
CA HIS A 466 11.02 -6.34 14.34
C HIS A 466 11.12 -4.93 13.77
N VAL A 467 12.04 -4.73 12.82
CA VAL A 467 12.16 -3.49 12.05
C VAL A 467 11.95 -3.80 10.58
N ILE A 468 10.95 -3.17 9.98
CA ILE A 468 10.63 -3.24 8.56
C ILE A 468 11.13 -1.95 7.91
N VAL A 469 11.83 -2.08 6.79
CA VAL A 469 12.41 -0.93 6.07
C VAL A 469 12.06 -1.02 4.59
N ASP A 470 11.40 0.01 4.07
CA ASP A 470 11.08 0.17 2.66
C ASP A 470 12.07 1.13 1.97
N GLU A 471 12.24 0.97 0.65
CA GLU A 471 13.19 1.72 -0.19
C GLU A 471 14.65 1.69 0.31
N VAL A 472 15.13 0.49 0.72
CA VAL A 472 16.47 0.32 1.33
C VAL A 472 17.65 0.75 0.44
N GLN A 473 17.46 0.76 -0.88
CA GLN A 473 18.50 1.17 -1.84
C GLN A 473 18.95 2.64 -1.69
N ASP A 474 18.21 3.44 -0.93
CA ASP A 474 18.54 4.85 -0.67
C ASP A 474 19.28 5.06 0.65
N LEU A 475 19.42 4.02 1.49
CA LEU A 475 20.05 4.15 2.80
C LEU A 475 21.56 4.23 2.72
N ARG A 476 22.13 5.04 3.63
CA ARG A 476 23.57 5.22 3.83
C ARG A 476 24.03 4.52 5.12
N GLY A 477 25.34 4.36 5.30
CA GLY A 477 25.91 3.61 6.43
C GLY A 477 25.45 4.12 7.82
N ALA A 478 25.55 5.41 8.09
CA ALA A 478 25.13 6.00 9.37
C ALA A 478 23.59 5.96 9.56
N GLU A 479 22.80 5.93 8.48
CA GLU A 479 21.35 5.71 8.58
C GLU A 479 21.04 4.26 8.94
N TRP A 480 21.73 3.29 8.33
CA TRP A 480 21.65 1.90 8.76
C TRP A 480 22.02 1.72 10.23
N TYR A 481 23.03 2.45 10.71
CA TYR A 481 23.37 2.46 12.13
C TYR A 481 22.21 2.97 12.99
N LEU A 482 21.58 4.09 12.62
CA LEU A 482 20.41 4.61 13.33
C LEU A 482 19.29 3.57 13.39
N LEU A 483 19.02 2.87 12.29
CA LEU A 483 17.99 1.82 12.24
C LEU A 483 18.38 0.60 13.07
N HIS A 484 19.63 0.15 13.01
CA HIS A 484 20.12 -0.98 13.80
C HIS A 484 19.94 -0.72 15.29
N ARG A 485 20.10 0.53 15.71
CA ARG A 485 19.90 0.95 17.10
C ARG A 485 18.45 0.97 17.56
N LEU A 486 17.47 0.86 16.64
CA LEU A 486 16.06 0.63 16.99
C LEU A 486 15.77 -0.85 17.27
N LEU A 487 16.61 -1.76 16.81
CA LEU A 487 16.37 -3.19 16.93
C LEU A 487 16.70 -3.69 18.33
N ALA A 488 15.78 -4.45 18.93
CA ALA A 488 16.03 -5.16 20.17
C ALA A 488 17.12 -6.23 19.99
N GLN A 489 17.70 -6.68 21.10
CA GLN A 489 18.53 -7.88 21.09
C GLN A 489 17.74 -9.05 20.50
N ASN A 490 18.34 -9.78 19.55
CA ASN A 490 17.70 -10.86 18.78
C ASN A 490 16.49 -10.41 17.93
N GLY A 491 16.33 -9.12 17.66
CA GLY A 491 15.29 -8.65 16.76
C GLY A 491 15.50 -9.11 15.30
N ARG A 492 14.45 -9.00 14.50
CA ARG A 492 14.44 -9.41 13.09
C ARG A 492 14.14 -8.27 12.14
N TRP A 493 14.55 -8.47 10.89
CA TRP A 493 14.44 -7.46 9.84
C TRP A 493 13.50 -7.93 8.74
N SER A 494 12.76 -7.00 8.15
CA SER A 494 12.17 -7.18 6.82
C SER A 494 12.57 -6.00 5.94
N LEU A 495 13.41 -6.26 4.95
CA LEU A 495 13.98 -5.24 4.08
C LEU A 495 13.32 -5.30 2.70
N PHE A 496 12.87 -4.17 2.19
CA PHE A 496 12.21 -4.07 0.89
C PHE A 496 12.90 -3.02 0.03
N GLY A 497 13.20 -3.36 -1.22
CA GLY A 497 13.78 -2.39 -2.12
C GLY A 497 14.03 -2.88 -3.54
N ASP A 498 14.64 -1.98 -4.31
CA ASP A 498 15.13 -2.25 -5.65
C ASP A 498 16.55 -1.67 -5.80
N LEU A 499 17.57 -2.51 -5.68
CA LEU A 499 18.97 -2.04 -5.78
C LEU A 499 19.32 -1.47 -7.16
N ASN A 500 18.52 -1.76 -8.20
CA ASN A 500 18.67 -1.12 -9.52
C ASN A 500 18.20 0.34 -9.54
N GLN A 501 17.38 0.76 -8.56
CA GLN A 501 16.97 2.15 -8.36
C GLN A 501 17.94 2.96 -7.48
N ARG A 502 19.10 2.40 -7.09
CA ARG A 502 20.08 3.09 -6.22
C ARG A 502 20.52 4.44 -6.79
N ARG A 503 20.46 5.48 -5.96
CA ARG A 503 20.66 6.89 -6.42
C ARG A 503 21.96 7.53 -5.96
N ALA A 504 22.59 7.07 -4.88
CA ALA A 504 23.82 7.63 -4.34
C ALA A 504 24.99 6.64 -4.43
N ASN A 505 26.22 7.16 -4.59
CA ASN A 505 27.44 6.35 -4.56
C ASN A 505 27.70 5.75 -3.17
N THR A 506 27.14 6.36 -2.13
CA THR A 506 27.35 6.02 -0.72
C THR A 506 26.40 4.94 -0.19
N SER A 507 25.38 4.55 -0.97
CA SER A 507 24.48 3.43 -0.65
C SER A 507 25.08 2.10 -1.11
N TYR A 508 24.76 1.02 -0.40
CA TYR A 508 25.23 -0.33 -0.72
C TYR A 508 24.82 -0.80 -2.13
N THR A 509 25.67 -1.61 -2.74
CA THR A 509 25.55 -2.05 -4.14
C THR A 509 24.93 -3.43 -4.32
N SER A 510 24.86 -4.24 -3.26
CA SER A 510 24.32 -5.61 -3.26
C SER A 510 23.61 -5.91 -1.93
N TRP A 511 22.68 -6.87 -1.97
CA TRP A 511 22.00 -7.37 -0.78
C TRP A 511 22.96 -8.07 0.18
N MET A 512 23.93 -8.82 -0.35
CA MET A 512 25.02 -9.41 0.43
C MET A 512 25.73 -8.38 1.30
N HIS A 513 26.13 -7.22 0.76
CA HIS A 513 26.81 -6.20 1.56
C HIS A 513 25.91 -5.59 2.65
N ILE A 514 24.60 -5.49 2.41
CA ILE A 514 23.64 -5.06 3.43
C ILE A 514 23.55 -6.13 4.53
N ALA A 515 23.41 -7.40 4.14
CA ALA A 515 23.34 -8.54 5.06
C ALA A 515 24.59 -8.62 5.95
N GLN A 516 25.79 -8.54 5.37
CA GLN A 516 27.06 -8.52 6.11
C GLN A 516 27.14 -7.33 7.07
N ALA A 517 26.76 -6.12 6.63
CA ALA A 517 26.79 -4.94 7.47
C ALA A 517 25.82 -4.99 8.66
N LEU A 518 24.75 -5.79 8.53
CA LEU A 518 23.74 -6.00 9.57
C LEU A 518 23.90 -7.34 10.30
N GLU A 519 24.97 -8.10 10.00
CA GLU A 519 25.27 -9.40 10.61
C GLU A 519 24.13 -10.43 10.40
N PHE A 520 23.55 -10.46 9.19
CA PHE A 520 22.50 -11.41 8.75
C PHE A 520 23.04 -12.76 8.26
N GLU A 521 24.33 -13.04 8.46
CA GLU A 521 24.97 -14.17 7.79
C GLU A 521 24.25 -15.49 8.14
N PRO A 522 23.87 -16.29 7.12
CA PRO A 522 23.37 -17.64 7.34
C PRO A 522 24.36 -18.42 8.22
N GLU A 523 23.86 -19.18 9.19
CA GLU A 523 24.71 -19.96 10.12
C GLU A 523 25.62 -20.96 9.38
N ASP A 524 25.26 -21.33 8.15
CA ASP A 524 26.00 -22.23 7.28
C ASP A 524 27.02 -21.53 6.35
N GLY A 525 27.17 -20.20 6.44
CA GLY A 525 28.12 -19.41 5.65
C GLY A 525 27.74 -19.23 4.17
N THR A 526 26.50 -19.55 3.79
CA THR A 526 26.01 -19.37 2.42
C THR A 526 25.78 -17.91 2.04
N GLU A 527 25.68 -17.64 0.74
CA GLU A 527 25.34 -16.31 0.25
C GLU A 527 23.88 -15.95 0.59
N PHE A 528 23.69 -14.81 1.25
CA PHE A 528 22.36 -14.26 1.48
C PHE A 528 21.68 -13.89 0.16
N VAL A 529 20.60 -14.60 -0.16
CA VAL A 529 19.77 -14.36 -1.35
C VAL A 529 18.45 -13.71 -0.92
N PRO A 530 18.06 -12.56 -1.50
CA PRO A 530 16.76 -11.97 -1.23
C PRO A 530 15.64 -12.77 -1.92
N GLU A 531 14.45 -12.75 -1.33
CA GLU A 531 13.23 -13.13 -2.03
C GLU A 531 12.95 -12.17 -3.18
N VAL A 532 12.33 -12.65 -4.25
CA VAL A 532 12.11 -11.85 -5.47
C VAL A 532 10.62 -11.71 -5.77
N LEU A 533 10.15 -10.45 -5.86
CA LEU A 533 8.85 -10.13 -6.45
C LEU A 533 9.04 -9.78 -7.92
N GLU A 534 8.61 -10.67 -8.80
CA GLU A 534 8.83 -10.54 -10.25
C GLU A 534 7.71 -9.77 -10.96
N GLN A 535 6.45 -10.04 -10.60
CA GLN A 535 5.28 -9.52 -11.31
C GLN A 535 5.01 -8.06 -10.96
N GLY A 536 5.16 -7.17 -11.94
CA GLY A 536 4.79 -5.76 -11.84
C GLY A 536 3.30 -5.55 -12.11
N TYR A 537 2.63 -4.84 -11.22
CA TYR A 537 1.20 -4.53 -11.35
C TYR A 537 0.95 -3.11 -11.85
N ARG A 538 1.88 -2.16 -11.68
CA ARG A 538 1.56 -0.73 -11.87
C ARG A 538 1.93 -0.14 -13.23
N SER A 539 3.08 -0.51 -13.78
CA SER A 539 3.59 0.03 -15.05
C SER A 539 3.35 -0.96 -16.19
N THR A 540 3.15 -0.42 -17.40
CA THR A 540 3.03 -1.27 -18.60
C THR A 540 4.33 -2.00 -18.92
N ARG A 541 4.19 -3.18 -19.55
CA ARG A 541 5.30 -3.99 -20.03
C ARG A 541 6.25 -3.21 -20.94
N GLN A 542 5.71 -2.37 -21.82
CA GLN A 542 6.45 -1.57 -22.79
C GLN A 542 7.35 -0.54 -22.10
N ILE A 543 6.83 0.15 -21.08
CA ILE A 543 7.59 1.10 -20.26
C ILE A 543 8.72 0.39 -19.51
N LEU A 544 8.40 -0.71 -18.82
CA LEU A 544 9.39 -1.46 -18.05
C LEU A 544 10.48 -2.05 -18.94
N ARG A 545 10.12 -2.62 -20.10
CA ARG A 545 11.07 -3.14 -21.09
C ARG A 545 11.98 -2.04 -21.66
N TYR A 546 11.44 -0.84 -21.92
CA TYR A 546 12.24 0.30 -22.37
C TYR A 546 13.24 0.74 -21.30
N ALA A 547 12.80 0.87 -20.04
CA ALA A 547 13.66 1.25 -18.92
C ALA A 547 14.71 0.17 -18.59
N ALA A 548 14.36 -1.10 -18.67
CA ALA A 548 15.21 -2.25 -18.41
C ALA A 548 16.44 -2.32 -19.32
N ALA A 549 16.44 -1.62 -20.47
CA ALA A 549 17.63 -1.46 -21.30
C ALA A 549 18.82 -0.83 -20.56
N LEU A 550 18.55 -0.04 -19.51
CA LEU A 550 19.55 0.59 -18.65
C LEU A 550 20.19 -0.35 -17.63
N LEU A 551 19.61 -1.53 -17.41
CA LEU A 551 20.04 -2.49 -16.41
C LEU A 551 21.08 -3.47 -16.96
N ASP A 552 21.70 -4.24 -16.07
CA ASP A 552 22.56 -5.35 -16.46
C ASP A 552 21.74 -6.48 -17.11
N ARG A 553 22.38 -7.34 -17.93
CA ARG A 553 21.67 -8.30 -18.79
C ARG A 553 20.71 -9.24 -18.03
N GLY A 554 21.08 -9.65 -16.82
CA GLY A 554 20.26 -10.52 -15.96
C GLY A 554 18.93 -9.87 -15.55
N ASP A 555 18.92 -8.55 -15.37
CA ASP A 555 17.78 -7.82 -14.83
C ASP A 555 16.84 -7.26 -15.92
N ARG A 556 17.08 -7.60 -17.20
CA ARG A 556 16.34 -7.01 -18.34
C ARG A 556 15.00 -7.64 -18.66
N ARG A 557 14.44 -8.44 -17.75
CA ARG A 557 13.22 -9.22 -17.99
C ARG A 557 12.14 -8.89 -16.95
N PRO A 558 11.68 -7.62 -16.86
CA PRO A 558 10.59 -7.29 -15.96
C PRO A 558 9.30 -7.98 -16.43
N LYS A 559 8.59 -8.65 -15.51
CA LYS A 559 7.23 -9.14 -15.76
C LYS A 559 6.24 -8.02 -15.41
N ALA A 560 5.18 -7.89 -16.19
CA ALA A 560 4.18 -6.86 -16.01
C ALA A 560 2.79 -7.40 -16.35
N LEU A 561 1.79 -7.01 -15.57
CA LEU A 561 0.39 -7.39 -15.80
C LEU A 561 -0.25 -6.54 -16.90
N LEU A 562 0.17 -5.28 -16.99
CA LEU A 562 -0.41 -4.29 -17.88
C LEU A 562 0.33 -4.22 -19.22
N GLU A 563 -0.45 -4.07 -20.29
CA GLU A 563 0.01 -3.72 -21.62
C GLU A 563 -0.35 -2.26 -21.92
N GLY A 564 0.41 -1.61 -22.79
CA GLY A 564 0.13 -0.25 -23.24
C GLY A 564 0.95 0.16 -24.46
N PRO A 565 0.93 1.45 -24.84
CA PRO A 565 1.67 1.92 -25.99
C PRO A 565 3.19 1.85 -25.75
N GLU A 566 3.95 1.78 -26.84
CA GLU A 566 5.40 1.96 -26.77
C GLU A 566 5.75 3.38 -26.28
N PRO A 567 6.81 3.54 -25.46
CA PRO A 567 7.28 4.87 -25.09
C PRO A 567 7.65 5.69 -26.32
N ARG A 568 7.09 6.89 -26.43
CA ARG A 568 7.38 7.81 -27.53
C ARG A 568 8.70 8.52 -27.28
N VAL A 569 9.55 8.61 -28.29
CA VAL A 569 10.87 9.25 -28.22
C VAL A 569 10.94 10.38 -29.25
N ARG A 570 11.08 11.62 -28.77
CA ARG A 570 11.11 12.83 -29.60
C ARG A 570 12.47 13.52 -29.52
N ARG A 571 13.15 13.59 -30.67
CA ARG A 571 14.37 14.39 -30.84
C ARG A 571 13.99 15.78 -31.33
N VAL A 572 14.42 16.82 -30.61
CA VAL A 572 14.05 18.21 -30.91
C VAL A 572 15.26 19.13 -30.92
N GLY A 573 15.15 20.30 -31.55
CA GLY A 573 16.15 21.35 -31.38
C GLY A 573 16.13 21.90 -29.95
N ALA A 574 17.29 22.29 -29.39
CA ALA A 574 17.37 22.80 -28.02
C ALA A 574 16.44 24.00 -27.75
N LYS A 575 16.21 24.86 -28.77
CA LYS A 575 15.29 26.00 -28.69
C LYS A 575 13.80 25.60 -28.64
N GLN A 576 13.46 24.41 -29.14
CA GLN A 576 12.09 23.89 -29.18
C GLN A 576 11.75 23.05 -27.95
N LEU A 577 12.75 22.69 -27.12
CA LEU A 577 12.61 21.73 -26.03
C LEU A 577 11.48 22.06 -25.06
N VAL A 578 11.40 23.31 -24.58
CA VAL A 578 10.35 23.72 -23.65
C VAL A 578 8.97 23.66 -24.31
N ARG A 579 8.84 24.19 -25.52
CA ARG A 579 7.58 24.21 -26.27
C ARG A 579 7.03 22.79 -26.47
N VAL A 580 7.88 21.88 -26.96
CA VAL A 580 7.48 20.48 -27.22
C VAL A 580 7.13 19.73 -25.94
N VAL A 581 7.84 19.96 -24.83
CA VAL A 581 7.48 19.34 -23.54
C VAL A 581 6.10 19.81 -23.07
N VAL A 582 5.78 21.09 -23.26
CA VAL A 582 4.45 21.61 -22.92
C VAL A 582 3.37 21.00 -23.82
N GLU A 583 3.59 20.96 -25.14
CA GLU A 583 2.68 20.32 -26.10
C GLU A 583 2.41 18.84 -25.75
N GLU A 584 3.45 18.07 -25.40
CA GLU A 584 3.31 16.67 -25.01
C GLU A 584 2.50 16.50 -23.71
N ILE A 585 2.74 17.34 -22.71
CA ILE A 585 1.96 17.30 -21.46
C ILE A 585 0.51 17.68 -21.69
N GLU A 586 0.22 18.71 -22.49
CA GLU A 586 -1.17 19.10 -22.78
C GLU A 586 -1.91 18.03 -23.60
N SER A 587 -1.24 17.37 -24.53
CA SER A 587 -1.80 16.22 -25.26
C SER A 587 -2.03 15.00 -24.34
N MET A 588 -1.11 14.75 -23.41
CA MET A 588 -1.23 13.68 -22.41
C MET A 588 -2.36 13.98 -21.41
N ALA A 589 -2.53 15.24 -21.01
CA ALA A 589 -3.60 15.70 -20.13
C ALA A 589 -4.99 15.40 -20.68
N GLN A 590 -5.18 15.51 -22.00
CA GLN A 590 -6.45 15.19 -22.65
C GLN A 590 -6.79 13.70 -22.60
N ARG A 591 -5.78 12.82 -22.54
CA ARG A 591 -5.96 11.36 -22.51
C ARG A 591 -6.07 10.79 -21.09
N HIS A 592 -5.56 11.51 -20.09
CA HIS A 592 -5.52 11.08 -18.70
C HIS A 592 -6.15 12.14 -17.76
N LEU A 593 -7.38 12.60 -18.06
CA LEU A 593 -8.04 13.71 -17.38
C LEU A 593 -8.16 13.55 -15.84
N GLU A 594 -8.33 12.32 -15.37
CA GLU A 594 -8.48 11.98 -13.94
C GLU A 594 -7.15 11.53 -13.30
N GLY A 595 -6.07 11.47 -14.08
CA GLY A 595 -4.78 10.96 -13.65
C GLY A 595 -3.86 12.03 -13.06
N ARG A 596 -2.58 11.68 -12.93
CA ARG A 596 -1.50 12.62 -12.58
C ARG A 596 -0.40 12.61 -13.63
N LEU A 597 0.16 13.79 -13.91
CA LEU A 597 1.22 13.97 -14.89
C LEU A 597 2.52 14.45 -14.23
N ALA A 598 3.66 14.08 -14.81
CA ALA A 598 4.94 14.60 -14.39
C ALA A 598 5.90 14.92 -15.53
N VAL A 599 6.69 15.97 -15.33
CA VAL A 599 7.92 16.24 -16.08
C VAL A 599 9.11 15.97 -15.17
N ILE A 600 10.00 15.06 -15.57
CA ILE A 600 11.21 14.73 -14.80
C ILE A 600 12.44 15.23 -15.56
N THR A 601 13.19 16.14 -14.94
CA THR A 601 14.31 16.83 -15.59
C THR A 601 15.35 17.35 -14.60
N ARG A 602 16.58 17.57 -15.06
CA ARG A 602 17.62 18.25 -14.25
C ARG A 602 17.39 19.75 -14.08
N SER A 603 16.61 20.36 -14.98
CA SER A 603 16.44 21.81 -15.06
C SER A 603 14.96 22.22 -15.00
N PRO A 604 14.26 22.02 -13.87
CA PRO A 604 12.80 22.22 -13.78
C PRO A 604 12.35 23.66 -14.04
N ARG A 605 13.15 24.65 -13.61
CA ARG A 605 12.79 26.09 -13.64
C ARG A 605 12.37 26.61 -15.02
N GLN A 606 13.01 26.15 -16.08
CA GLN A 606 12.68 26.60 -17.44
C GLN A 606 11.32 26.08 -17.91
N PHE A 607 10.94 24.87 -17.48
CA PHE A 607 9.64 24.26 -17.80
C PHE A 607 8.55 24.87 -16.93
N GLU A 608 8.81 25.09 -15.63
CA GLU A 608 7.88 25.84 -14.75
C GLU A 608 7.54 27.23 -15.33
N LYS A 609 8.50 27.89 -15.99
CA LYS A 609 8.25 29.15 -16.71
C LYS A 609 7.38 28.92 -17.96
N GLY A 610 7.75 27.96 -18.81
CA GLY A 610 7.01 27.66 -20.05
C GLY A 610 5.55 27.25 -19.81
N PHE A 611 5.28 26.44 -18.78
CA PHE A 611 3.90 26.09 -18.41
C PHE A 611 3.10 27.30 -17.90
N ARG A 612 3.73 28.20 -17.12
CA ARG A 612 3.06 29.44 -16.67
C ARG A 612 2.68 30.35 -17.83
N GLU A 613 3.51 30.43 -18.87
CA GLU A 613 3.20 31.17 -20.10
C GLU A 613 2.00 30.56 -20.87
N GLN A 614 1.70 29.28 -20.66
CA GLN A 614 0.54 28.57 -21.22
C GLN A 614 -0.67 28.49 -20.26
N GLY A 615 -0.70 29.33 -19.22
CA GLY A 615 -1.84 29.45 -18.30
C GLY A 615 -1.88 28.44 -17.15
N TRP A 616 -0.80 27.68 -16.92
CA TRP A 616 -0.70 26.87 -15.72
C TRP A 616 -0.35 27.73 -14.50
N SER A 617 -0.96 27.45 -13.35
CA SER A 617 -0.78 28.18 -12.10
C SER A 617 -0.14 27.29 -11.03
N THR A 618 0.61 27.89 -10.11
CA THR A 618 1.20 27.16 -8.98
C THR A 618 0.14 26.75 -7.97
N THR A 619 0.31 25.59 -7.33
CA THR A 619 -0.51 25.17 -6.20
C THR A 619 0.20 25.48 -4.88
N HIS A 620 -0.44 25.11 -3.77
CA HIS A 620 0.19 25.12 -2.44
C HIS A 620 1.26 24.02 -2.30
N GLU A 621 1.17 22.96 -3.12
CA GLU A 621 2.19 21.92 -3.21
C GLU A 621 3.38 22.43 -4.04
N ARG A 622 4.59 22.32 -3.50
CA ARG A 622 5.79 22.76 -4.21
C ARG A 622 5.99 21.94 -5.48
N HIS A 623 6.36 22.63 -6.56
CA HIS A 623 6.64 22.03 -7.87
C HIS A 623 5.43 21.38 -8.56
N VAL A 624 4.22 21.62 -8.05
CA VAL A 624 2.98 21.17 -8.67
C VAL A 624 2.27 22.36 -9.26
N LEU A 625 1.80 22.18 -10.49
CA LEU A 625 1.05 23.13 -11.29
C LEU A 625 -0.34 22.58 -11.57
N LYS A 626 -1.30 23.48 -11.75
CA LYS A 626 -2.68 23.17 -12.14
C LYS A 626 -3.14 24.07 -13.28
N LYS A 627 -4.03 23.55 -14.12
CA LYS A 627 -4.77 24.29 -15.15
C LYS A 627 -6.20 23.76 -15.18
N THR A 628 -7.19 24.64 -15.31
CA THR A 628 -8.60 24.24 -15.29
C THR A 628 -8.89 23.22 -16.38
N GLY A 629 -9.59 22.14 -16.03
CA GLY A 629 -9.90 21.05 -16.96
C GLY A 629 -8.69 20.17 -17.33
N MET A 630 -7.57 20.29 -16.61
CA MET A 630 -6.39 19.45 -16.80
C MET A 630 -5.97 18.78 -15.49
N PRO A 631 -5.30 17.61 -15.57
CA PRO A 631 -4.71 16.94 -14.42
C PRO A 631 -3.68 17.79 -13.67
N MET A 632 -3.40 17.41 -12.42
CA MET A 632 -2.26 17.98 -11.69
C MET A 632 -0.94 17.60 -12.37
N LEU A 633 -0.09 18.60 -12.58
CA LEU A 633 1.22 18.45 -13.22
C LEU A 633 2.34 18.70 -12.21
N GLY A 634 3.19 17.71 -11.97
CA GLY A 634 4.40 17.90 -11.19
C GLY A 634 5.65 18.09 -12.05
N ILE A 635 6.56 18.99 -11.67
CA ILE A 635 7.83 19.22 -12.38
C ILE A 635 9.00 18.96 -11.43
N PHE A 636 9.65 17.81 -11.58
CA PHE A 636 10.56 17.30 -10.57
C PHE A 636 11.98 17.13 -11.07
N ARG A 637 12.91 17.30 -10.13
CA ARG A 637 14.25 16.70 -10.26
C ARG A 637 14.19 15.21 -9.94
N PRO A 638 15.12 14.39 -10.45
CA PRO A 638 15.13 12.95 -10.20
C PRO A 638 15.23 12.58 -8.70
N ALA A 639 15.81 13.45 -7.87
CA ALA A 639 15.87 13.25 -6.43
C ALA A 639 14.50 13.31 -5.73
N MET A 640 13.54 14.01 -6.34
CA MET A 640 12.25 14.38 -5.75
C MET A 640 11.11 13.41 -6.11
N THR A 641 11.34 12.49 -7.03
CA THR A 641 10.32 11.54 -7.51
C THR A 641 10.23 10.28 -6.64
N ARG A 642 10.78 10.32 -5.42
CA ARG A 642 10.85 9.17 -4.50
C ARG A 642 9.45 8.85 -3.98
N GLY A 643 9.00 7.61 -4.18
CA GLY A 643 7.69 7.16 -3.70
C GLY A 643 6.48 7.82 -4.38
N LEU A 644 6.67 8.48 -5.51
CA LEU A 644 5.57 9.08 -6.31
C LEU A 644 5.36 8.28 -7.59
N GLU A 645 4.15 8.27 -8.13
CA GLU A 645 3.81 7.59 -9.39
C GLU A 645 2.82 8.45 -10.18
N TYR A 646 2.86 8.34 -11.51
CA TYR A 646 2.09 9.17 -12.42
C TYR A 646 1.54 8.31 -13.56
N ASP A 647 0.31 8.59 -13.97
CA ASP A 647 -0.30 7.96 -15.15
C ASP A 647 0.51 8.29 -16.40
N GLY A 648 0.99 9.54 -16.51
CA GLY A 648 1.78 10.03 -17.62
C GLY A 648 3.06 10.74 -17.20
N VAL A 649 4.20 10.42 -17.83
CA VAL A 649 5.49 11.05 -17.55
C VAL A 649 6.21 11.49 -18.81
N VAL A 650 6.77 12.70 -18.77
CA VAL A 650 7.74 13.20 -19.74
C VAL A 650 9.13 13.26 -19.10
N VAL A 651 10.07 12.44 -19.57
CA VAL A 651 11.48 12.49 -19.14
C VAL A 651 12.28 13.33 -20.12
N VAL A 652 12.94 14.37 -19.61
CA VAL A 652 13.59 15.39 -20.46
C VAL A 652 15.11 15.36 -20.30
N GLU A 653 15.81 15.30 -21.43
CA GLU A 653 17.28 15.19 -21.53
C GLU A 653 17.86 14.01 -20.72
N PRO A 654 17.57 12.74 -21.09
CA PRO A 654 18.03 11.56 -20.35
C PRO A 654 19.54 11.51 -20.10
N SER A 655 20.35 11.99 -21.04
CA SER A 655 21.82 12.03 -20.91
C SER A 655 22.34 13.07 -19.92
N ALA A 656 21.48 14.00 -19.46
CA ALA A 656 21.82 14.93 -18.39
C ALA A 656 21.77 14.27 -17.00
N PHE A 657 21.13 13.11 -16.87
CA PHE A 657 20.98 12.43 -15.58
C PHE A 657 22.33 11.86 -15.15
N PRO A 658 22.74 12.07 -13.89
CA PRO A 658 24.05 11.63 -13.43
C PRO A 658 24.05 10.12 -13.19
N GLU A 659 25.20 9.52 -13.44
CA GLU A 659 25.47 8.12 -13.14
C GLU A 659 25.87 7.92 -11.67
N ASN A 660 25.72 6.71 -11.18
CA ASN A 660 26.03 6.28 -9.82
C ASN A 660 26.91 5.01 -9.90
N LEU A 661 28.23 5.17 -9.71
CA LEU A 661 29.24 4.13 -9.97
C LEU A 661 29.06 3.46 -11.34
N GLY A 662 28.91 4.27 -12.40
CA GLY A 662 28.68 3.81 -13.77
C GLY A 662 27.26 3.27 -14.06
N ARG A 663 26.39 3.17 -13.04
CA ARG A 663 24.99 2.76 -13.20
C ARG A 663 24.08 3.97 -13.44
N ARG A 664 22.94 3.74 -14.10
CA ARG A 664 21.96 4.79 -14.45
C ARG A 664 20.71 4.80 -13.56
N GLY A 665 20.84 4.42 -12.29
CA GLY A 665 19.71 4.23 -11.37
C GLY A 665 18.73 5.40 -11.31
N ARG A 666 19.20 6.65 -11.32
CA ARG A 666 18.30 7.83 -11.31
C ARG A 666 17.48 8.00 -12.59
N LEU A 667 18.06 7.65 -13.74
CA LEU A 667 17.33 7.68 -15.01
C LEU A 667 16.36 6.50 -15.07
N TYR A 668 16.80 5.32 -14.63
CA TYR A 668 15.93 4.14 -14.52
C TYR A 668 14.71 4.44 -13.66
N THR A 669 14.91 4.94 -12.43
CA THR A 669 13.82 5.38 -11.55
C THR A 669 12.89 6.37 -12.25
N ALA A 670 13.42 7.37 -12.94
CA ALA A 670 12.59 8.39 -13.61
C ALA A 670 11.72 7.82 -14.73
N LEU A 671 12.24 6.89 -15.53
CA LEU A 671 11.47 6.23 -16.60
C LEU A 671 10.37 5.34 -16.02
N THR A 672 10.62 4.70 -14.89
CA THR A 672 9.69 3.75 -14.26
C THR A 672 8.72 4.40 -13.28
N ARG A 673 8.63 5.74 -13.25
CA ARG A 673 7.54 6.45 -12.53
C ARG A 673 6.26 6.55 -13.36
N ALA A 674 6.32 6.20 -14.63
CA ALA A 674 5.20 6.17 -15.55
C ALA A 674 4.41 4.85 -15.41
N ASN A 675 3.10 4.97 -15.23
CA ASN A 675 2.21 3.82 -15.13
C ASN A 675 1.60 3.47 -16.48
N LYS A 676 1.03 4.45 -17.20
CA LYS A 676 0.29 4.24 -18.45
C LYS A 676 1.03 4.75 -19.68
N GLU A 677 1.68 5.91 -19.57
CA GLU A 677 2.32 6.57 -20.71
C GLU A 677 3.65 7.21 -20.37
N LEU A 678 4.64 6.99 -21.25
CA LEU A 678 5.98 7.56 -21.15
C LEU A 678 6.38 8.25 -22.45
N VAL A 679 6.80 9.51 -22.35
CA VAL A 679 7.42 10.26 -23.44
C VAL A 679 8.84 10.67 -23.04
N VAL A 680 9.79 10.48 -23.94
CA VAL A 680 11.18 10.91 -23.77
C VAL A 680 11.47 12.03 -24.77
N VAL A 681 11.76 13.23 -24.27
CA VAL A 681 12.10 14.39 -25.11
C VAL A 681 13.57 14.74 -24.91
N HIS A 682 14.32 14.85 -26.01
CA HIS A 682 15.75 15.13 -25.93
C HIS A 682 16.23 16.01 -27.09
N SER A 683 17.11 16.97 -26.78
CA SER A 683 17.91 17.68 -27.79
C SER A 683 19.35 17.18 -27.85
N ARG A 684 19.84 16.63 -26.74
CA ARG A 684 21.16 15.98 -26.65
C ARG A 684 21.10 14.54 -27.16
N ALA A 685 22.27 13.92 -27.36
CA ALA A 685 22.33 12.50 -27.66
C ALA A 685 21.70 11.68 -26.53
N LEU A 686 20.95 10.63 -26.87
CA LEU A 686 20.45 9.65 -25.91
C LEU A 686 21.59 8.79 -25.36
N PRO A 687 21.47 8.29 -24.11
CA PRO A 687 22.26 7.18 -23.61
C PRO A 687 22.28 6.03 -24.60
N LYS A 688 23.45 5.40 -24.80
CA LYS A 688 23.67 4.37 -25.83
C LYS A 688 22.66 3.23 -25.71
N GLU A 689 22.27 2.90 -24.48
CA GLU A 689 21.35 1.81 -24.13
C GLU A 689 19.91 2.05 -24.65
N LEU A 690 19.50 3.32 -24.75
CA LEU A 690 18.16 3.74 -25.18
C LEU A 690 18.06 4.06 -26.67
N ARG A 691 19.19 4.09 -27.40
CA ARG A 691 19.18 4.43 -28.83
C ARG A 691 18.45 3.36 -29.63
N GLY A 692 17.56 3.78 -30.53
CA GLY A 692 16.81 2.88 -31.40
C GLY A 692 15.67 2.13 -30.70
N ARG A 693 15.33 2.49 -29.47
CA ARG A 693 14.20 1.95 -28.72
C ARG A 693 13.06 2.96 -28.65
N GLY A 694 11.84 2.45 -28.43
CA GLY A 694 10.62 3.26 -28.39
C GLY A 694 10.15 3.70 -29.77
N GLU A 695 8.95 4.29 -29.80
CA GLU A 695 8.34 4.80 -31.01
C GLU A 695 8.93 6.19 -31.33
N ARG A 696 9.58 6.33 -32.49
CA ARG A 696 10.10 7.64 -32.91
C ARG A 696 8.97 8.49 -33.46
N VAL A 697 8.77 9.65 -32.85
CA VAL A 697 7.78 10.61 -33.34
C VAL A 697 8.48 11.88 -33.80
N SER A 698 8.24 12.25 -35.06
CA SER A 698 8.83 13.41 -35.73
C SER A 698 8.45 14.75 -35.10
#